data_AF-A0A1Q7P079-F1
#
_entry.id   AF-A0A1Q7P079-F1
#
_cell.length_a   1.000
_cell.length_b   1.000
_cell.length_c   1.000
_cell.angle_alpha   90.00
_cell.angle_beta   90.00
_cell.angle_gamma   90.00
#
_symmetry.space_group_name_H-M   'P 1'
#
loop_
_entity.id
_entity.type
_entity.pdbx_description
1 polymer ?
#
loop_
_entity_poly.entity_id
_entity_poly.type
_entity_poly.pdbx_seq_one_letter_code
_entity_poly.pdbx_strand_id
1 'polypeptide(L)'
;MTNGAQYSVGAGSFGNVVFDHWKDNGSTANPRLISISSDTALVAVYRTSAISLNPTEGPAGEPVTVSGNTFAPNSAIKISYDGTSVPTSPATITTNSGGSFTATFTVPASAVGAHTVNATDASSNSALAQFTLSTKPAILLSPTSGGAGSSVTVSGINFSPGSAVTLSFDTTSVGTNPVTITTSSSGGFSGVTFTVPASSTGPHTVNATDASSKSASAQFTVTTTSTLKVTSEDMLGNTITGYHVSLSQGGTTVASGFTPVSLTVNDSAQYSLDITSFQPYVFDHWKDNGSTADPRSISINADTQLTAVYKHTALALNPSMGPVSTVVTMEISGFPANAELHLLYDGASVSTTPATMTTNSAGNFTATFTVPSSTAGAHTVIVEEGPDPTDKSATAQFTLGQGILLNPTSATNGGEVKVTGADFTPNSKITMNFDTDVISPVGDPGSNPLFITTDSAGSFVALIQVPWVPVGAHTISATDQTHTSTMGITVTPASLLFGPSTGHAGTTVNFHASGFAENSTITITLDGTAVATTPSPLTTSAEGEAPGSFTIPTSATVGAHPIQISDASGHVYSTSFTVTDPSTKVFSSQDIVTGLPVTQTSQTDGMAFIPDKGPGVDGSGSFMVLLKGGTVIVINNTGTTFVKQSVPFVTVPTVQGYNEDAGLLGIAIDPHWTTTHQVYFYRTASINGVLQNQIVRYTATTDTSGNIVSDTTKGEELILGGVPATASHNSGHMKFDAQGNLNIAVGDGFYIPPAGQSQDLTSLAGKILRITPLATPGSNGLLYSIPSTNPFASSTDPAVKKEIYSYGVRNVFSFDIDSTGKMYVNQIGYHTWESLYDATTPGNYGWYPYEGPTIGNPQNLANYKEPIYWYPHAGIEPNNDIEAMTGGAFYHSTGTEYPSQLQGAYFFGDYGIGYIVAVLPTDTNPMQTDPVTGVPKAQVQTIVTGLSFAPIDMSVWNGKIYYVTLTGSVDVLNYS
;
A
#
# COMPACT_ATOMS: atom_id res chain seq x y z
N MET A 1 -2.49 -49.22 55.98
CA MET A 1 -2.19 -47.87 55.47
C MET A 1 -3.33 -46.95 55.88
N THR A 2 -3.06 -45.71 56.25
CA THR A 2 -4.04 -44.70 56.63
C THR A 2 -4.64 -44.08 55.37
N ASN A 3 -5.98 -43.99 55.29
CA ASN A 3 -6.65 -43.44 54.13
C ASN A 3 -6.24 -41.99 53.88
N GLY A 4 -5.89 -41.67 52.63
CA GLY A 4 -5.46 -40.33 52.19
C GLY A 4 -4.00 -39.95 52.48
N ALA A 5 -3.25 -40.78 53.21
CA ALA A 5 -1.81 -40.54 53.41
C ALA A 5 -0.98 -41.04 52.20
N GLN A 6 0.16 -40.38 51.95
CA GLN A 6 1.13 -40.82 50.93
C GLN A 6 2.04 -41.93 51.46
N TYR A 7 2.17 -43.01 50.69
CA TYR A 7 3.07 -44.13 50.93
C TYR A 7 3.95 -44.37 49.70
N SER A 8 5.14 -44.94 49.89
CA SER A 8 6.03 -45.37 48.81
C SER A 8 5.98 -46.89 48.69
N VAL A 9 5.64 -47.41 47.51
CA VAL A 9 5.59 -48.86 47.23
C VAL A 9 6.62 -49.22 46.17
N GLY A 10 7.47 -50.20 46.48
CA GLY A 10 8.50 -50.70 45.58
C GLY A 10 8.27 -52.15 45.18
N ALA A 11 8.61 -52.49 43.94
CA ALA A 11 8.61 -53.84 43.41
C ALA A 11 10.05 -54.27 43.10
N GLY A 12 10.58 -55.28 43.79
CA GLY A 12 11.94 -55.77 43.53
C GLY A 12 12.01 -56.61 42.25
N SER A 13 13.13 -56.50 41.51
CA SER A 13 13.48 -57.42 40.42
C SER A 13 14.20 -58.66 40.97
N PHE A 14 14.03 -59.83 40.33
CA PHE A 14 14.66 -61.09 40.76
C PHE A 14 15.14 -61.92 39.55
N GLY A 15 16.45 -62.18 39.49
CA GLY A 15 17.06 -62.87 38.34
C GLY A 15 16.78 -62.12 37.04
N ASN A 16 16.42 -62.86 35.98
CA ASN A 16 16.08 -62.31 34.67
C ASN A 16 14.68 -61.66 34.60
N VAL A 17 13.94 -61.58 35.72
CA VAL A 17 12.60 -60.97 35.81
C VAL A 17 12.74 -59.55 36.36
N VAL A 18 12.64 -58.55 35.48
CA VAL A 18 12.86 -57.13 35.81
C VAL A 18 11.53 -56.40 35.88
N PHE A 19 11.33 -55.59 36.94
CA PHE A 19 10.17 -54.72 37.04
C PHE A 19 10.10 -53.78 35.84
N ASP A 20 8.95 -53.72 35.19
CA ASP A 20 8.74 -52.92 33.99
C ASP A 20 7.88 -51.70 34.29
N HIS A 21 6.63 -51.91 34.68
CA HIS A 21 5.71 -50.84 35.04
C HIS A 21 4.60 -51.36 35.95
N TRP A 22 3.88 -50.43 36.56
CA TRP A 22 2.65 -50.74 37.29
C TRP A 22 1.47 -50.79 36.33
N LYS A 23 0.74 -51.90 36.32
CA LYS A 23 -0.33 -52.19 35.34
C LYS A 23 -1.47 -51.16 35.35
N ASP A 24 -1.76 -50.60 36.52
CA ASP A 24 -2.91 -49.73 36.75
C ASP A 24 -2.75 -48.35 36.08
N ASN A 25 -1.52 -47.85 35.92
CA ASN A 25 -1.28 -46.53 35.34
C ASN A 25 -0.12 -46.46 34.34
N GLY A 26 0.53 -47.58 34.03
CA GLY A 26 1.69 -47.60 33.13
C GLY A 26 2.97 -46.98 33.72
N SER A 27 2.98 -46.58 35.00
CA SER A 27 4.11 -45.88 35.59
C SER A 27 5.31 -46.80 35.77
N THR A 28 6.49 -46.32 35.35
CA THR A 28 7.79 -46.98 35.53
C THR A 28 8.49 -46.56 36.84
N ALA A 29 7.91 -45.62 37.60
CA ALA A 29 8.48 -45.16 38.86
C ALA A 29 8.52 -46.29 39.90
N ASN A 30 9.68 -46.55 40.50
CA ASN A 30 9.88 -47.62 41.47
C ASN A 30 11.00 -47.27 42.48
N PRO A 31 10.68 -47.02 43.75
CA PRO A 31 9.34 -47.11 44.34
C PRO A 31 8.44 -45.93 43.91
N ARG A 32 7.13 -46.17 43.76
CA ARG A 32 6.15 -45.11 43.40
C ARG A 32 5.40 -44.61 44.63
N LEU A 33 5.03 -43.33 44.61
CA LEU A 33 4.13 -42.77 45.61
C LEU A 33 2.68 -43.19 45.31
N ILE A 34 1.95 -43.58 46.36
CA ILE A 34 0.53 -43.94 46.31
C ILE A 34 -0.22 -43.29 47.47
N SER A 35 -1.51 -43.03 47.25
CA SER A 35 -2.47 -42.70 48.31
C SER A 35 -3.72 -43.52 48.07
N ILE A 36 -4.19 -44.23 49.09
CA ILE A 36 -5.36 -45.10 48.99
C ILE A 36 -6.50 -44.53 49.84
N SER A 37 -7.73 -44.70 49.39
CA SER A 37 -8.95 -44.34 50.12
C SER A 37 -9.88 -45.55 50.34
N SER A 38 -9.51 -46.70 49.77
CA SER A 38 -10.16 -48.00 49.88
C SER A 38 -9.15 -49.10 49.56
N ASP A 39 -9.51 -50.37 49.80
CA ASP A 39 -8.65 -51.51 49.47
C ASP A 39 -8.29 -51.49 47.98
N THR A 40 -7.00 -51.32 47.68
CA THR A 40 -6.49 -51.13 46.33
C THR A 40 -5.48 -52.23 46.00
N ALA A 41 -5.71 -52.96 44.92
CA ALA A 41 -4.77 -53.95 44.38
C ALA A 41 -3.85 -53.31 43.36
N LEU A 42 -2.54 -53.42 43.57
CA LEU A 42 -1.52 -52.96 42.63
C LEU A 42 -0.83 -54.17 42.00
N VAL A 43 -0.71 -54.17 40.68
CA VAL A 43 -0.06 -55.25 39.93
C VAL A 43 1.20 -54.70 39.30
N ALA A 44 2.35 -55.18 39.76
CA ALA A 44 3.63 -54.96 39.11
C ALA A 44 3.73 -55.87 37.88
N VAL A 45 4.01 -55.30 36.72
CA VAL A 45 4.31 -56.02 35.49
C VAL A 45 5.81 -56.19 35.39
N TYR A 46 6.24 -57.40 35.05
CA TYR A 46 7.65 -57.74 34.89
C TYR A 46 7.93 -58.20 33.46
N ARG A 47 9.16 -57.97 32.99
CA ARG A 47 9.66 -58.48 31.71
C ARG A 47 10.81 -59.46 31.96
N THR A 48 10.99 -60.41 31.05
CA THR A 48 12.08 -61.39 31.07
C THR A 48 13.00 -61.24 29.88
N SER A 49 14.32 -61.31 30.11
CA SER A 49 15.32 -61.32 29.04
C SER A 49 14.99 -62.39 28.00
N ALA A 50 15.00 -61.99 26.72
CA ALA A 50 14.66 -62.86 25.60
C ALA A 50 15.68 -62.65 24.47
N ILE A 51 15.95 -63.73 23.73
CA ILE A 51 16.70 -63.67 22.48
C ILE A 51 15.91 -64.29 21.33
N SER A 52 16.11 -63.76 20.13
CA SER A 52 15.64 -64.34 18.88
C SER A 52 16.83 -64.58 17.94
N LEU A 53 16.78 -65.68 17.20
CA LEU A 53 17.78 -66.04 16.19
C LEU A 53 17.22 -65.78 14.79
N ASN A 54 18.06 -65.29 13.90
CA ASN A 54 17.75 -65.19 12.48
C ASN A 54 19.01 -65.52 11.65
N PRO A 55 19.04 -66.63 10.91
CA PRO A 55 18.00 -67.66 10.81
C PRO A 55 17.92 -68.58 12.06
N THR A 56 16.82 -69.33 12.21
CA THR A 56 16.64 -70.36 13.27
C THR A 56 17.10 -71.77 12.84
N GLU A 57 17.43 -71.96 11.57
CA GLU A 57 17.97 -73.19 11.00
C GLU A 57 18.99 -72.90 9.89
N GLY A 58 19.94 -73.80 9.66
CA GLY A 58 20.97 -73.63 8.61
C GLY A 58 22.14 -74.62 8.76
N PRO A 59 23.11 -74.61 7.84
CA PRO A 59 24.28 -75.50 7.91
C PRO A 59 25.33 -75.01 8.92
N ALA A 60 26.34 -75.85 9.18
CA ALA A 60 27.58 -75.39 9.79
C ALA A 60 28.24 -74.30 8.93
N GLY A 61 28.73 -73.24 9.57
CA GLY A 61 29.32 -72.07 8.90
C GLY A 61 28.34 -70.93 8.60
N GLU A 62 27.04 -71.10 8.86
CA GLU A 62 26.03 -70.05 8.67
C GLU A 62 26.21 -68.90 9.69
N PRO A 63 26.22 -67.62 9.27
CA PRO A 63 26.15 -66.50 10.20
C PRO A 63 24.71 -66.35 10.76
N VAL A 64 24.55 -66.49 12.07
CA VAL A 64 23.27 -66.32 12.77
C VAL A 64 23.27 -65.02 13.57
N THR A 65 22.29 -64.17 13.31
CA THR A 65 22.06 -62.95 14.08
C THR A 65 21.26 -63.28 15.33
N VAL A 66 21.79 -62.91 16.48
CA VAL A 66 21.16 -62.97 17.80
C VAL A 66 20.74 -61.55 18.17
N SER A 67 19.43 -61.35 18.32
CA SER A 67 18.88 -60.10 18.87
C SER A 67 18.34 -60.36 20.25
N GLY A 68 18.75 -59.56 21.23
CA GLY A 68 18.27 -59.66 22.60
C GLY A 68 17.65 -58.37 23.09
N ASN A 69 16.68 -58.50 23.99
CA ASN A 69 16.04 -57.37 24.67
C ASN A 69 15.88 -57.67 26.16
N THR A 70 15.69 -56.61 26.95
CA THR A 70 15.44 -56.68 28.41
C THR A 70 16.57 -57.33 29.21
N PHE A 71 17.81 -57.18 28.73
CA PHE A 71 19.03 -57.42 29.50
C PHE A 71 19.42 -56.15 30.30
N ALA A 72 20.37 -56.25 31.23
CA ALA A 72 20.79 -55.09 32.02
C ALA A 72 21.32 -53.95 31.12
N PRO A 73 20.83 -52.70 31.24
CA PRO A 73 21.28 -51.58 30.43
C PRO A 73 22.80 -51.37 30.45
N ASN A 74 23.38 -51.03 29.30
CA ASN A 74 24.84 -50.82 29.13
C ASN A 74 25.70 -52.00 29.61
N SER A 75 25.18 -53.22 29.64
CA SER A 75 25.89 -54.42 30.09
C SER A 75 26.53 -55.20 28.94
N ALA A 76 27.68 -55.80 29.22
CA ALA A 76 28.37 -56.67 28.27
C ALA A 76 27.62 -58.01 28.12
N ILE A 77 27.47 -58.49 26.88
CA ILE A 77 26.77 -59.73 26.53
C ILE A 77 27.76 -60.78 26.02
N LYS A 78 27.57 -62.01 26.50
CA LYS A 78 28.28 -63.20 26.05
C LYS A 78 27.33 -64.17 25.33
N ILE A 79 27.69 -64.59 24.13
CA ILE A 79 26.95 -65.61 23.36
C ILE A 79 27.66 -66.96 23.44
N SER A 80 26.90 -68.02 23.65
CA SER A 80 27.39 -69.40 23.61
C SER A 80 26.48 -70.32 22.80
N TYR A 81 27.08 -71.31 22.14
CA TYR A 81 26.45 -72.36 21.36
C TYR A 81 26.76 -73.71 22.01
N ASP A 82 25.74 -74.47 22.40
CA ASP A 82 25.83 -75.69 23.21
C ASP A 82 26.74 -75.52 24.44
N GLY A 83 26.60 -74.38 25.12
CA GLY A 83 27.39 -74.03 26.31
C GLY A 83 28.82 -73.56 26.03
N THR A 84 29.30 -73.62 24.79
CA THR A 84 30.64 -73.14 24.40
C THR A 84 30.57 -71.72 23.88
N SER A 85 31.44 -70.83 24.34
CA SER A 85 31.45 -69.43 23.90
C SER A 85 31.90 -69.32 22.44
N VAL A 86 31.16 -68.55 21.64
CA VAL A 86 31.43 -68.37 20.21
C VAL A 86 31.95 -66.95 19.94
N PRO A 87 32.87 -66.76 18.98
CA PRO A 87 33.24 -65.43 18.50
C PRO A 87 32.04 -64.74 17.88
N THR A 88 31.90 -63.43 18.11
CA THR A 88 30.80 -62.63 17.61
C THR A 88 31.30 -61.43 16.80
N SER A 89 30.42 -60.92 15.94
CA SER A 89 30.57 -59.60 15.31
C SER A 89 29.41 -58.72 15.77
N PRO A 90 29.67 -57.60 16.47
CA PRO A 90 30.98 -57.12 16.93
C PRO A 90 31.61 -58.03 18.00
N ALA A 91 32.95 -57.94 18.15
CA ALA A 91 33.72 -58.77 19.09
C ALA A 91 33.40 -58.46 20.57
N THR A 92 32.88 -57.27 20.85
CA THR A 92 32.35 -56.89 22.16
C THR A 92 30.91 -56.44 21.95
N ILE A 93 29.98 -57.08 22.66
CA ILE A 93 28.56 -56.79 22.58
C ILE A 93 28.18 -56.08 23.87
N THR A 94 27.61 -54.88 23.76
CA THR A 94 27.09 -54.13 24.91
C THR A 94 25.65 -53.75 24.59
N THR A 95 24.72 -54.00 25.52
CA THR A 95 23.33 -53.55 25.36
C THR A 95 23.26 -52.02 25.36
N ASN A 96 22.29 -51.45 24.67
CA ASN A 96 21.99 -50.02 24.79
C ASN A 96 21.40 -49.66 26.18
N SER A 97 21.07 -48.37 26.37
CA SER A 97 20.41 -47.87 27.59
C SER A 97 19.03 -48.49 27.87
N GLY A 98 18.43 -49.14 26.87
CA GLY A 98 17.17 -49.89 26.99
C GLY A 98 17.34 -51.41 27.17
N GLY A 99 18.58 -51.91 27.32
CA GLY A 99 18.83 -53.35 27.54
C GLY A 99 18.75 -54.22 26.28
N SER A 100 18.81 -53.61 25.09
CA SER A 100 18.76 -54.33 23.80
C SER A 100 20.12 -54.45 23.15
N PHE A 101 20.38 -55.55 22.45
CA PHE A 101 21.60 -55.77 21.69
C PHE A 101 21.33 -56.58 20.41
N THR A 102 22.25 -56.48 19.45
CA THR A 102 22.30 -57.35 18.27
C THR A 102 23.74 -57.77 18.02
N ALA A 103 23.96 -59.05 17.71
CA ALA A 103 25.27 -59.57 17.33
C ALA A 103 25.13 -60.79 16.41
N THR A 104 26.15 -61.08 15.61
CA THR A 104 26.17 -62.26 14.75
C THR A 104 27.26 -63.22 15.21
N PHE A 105 27.00 -64.53 15.19
CA PHE A 105 28.01 -65.57 15.35
C PHE A 105 27.95 -66.56 14.18
N THR A 106 29.05 -67.25 13.90
CA THR A 106 29.09 -68.30 12.87
C THR A 106 28.82 -69.66 13.52
N VAL A 107 27.84 -70.41 13.00
CA VAL A 107 27.46 -71.73 13.51
C VAL A 107 28.66 -72.69 13.44
N PRO A 108 29.14 -73.22 14.58
CA PRO A 108 30.24 -74.16 14.60
C PRO A 108 29.91 -75.48 13.88
N ALA A 109 30.93 -76.25 13.48
CA ALA A 109 30.72 -77.61 13.00
C ALA A 109 30.18 -78.49 14.13
N SER A 110 28.91 -78.89 14.05
CA SER A 110 28.23 -79.75 15.02
C SER A 110 27.41 -80.85 14.33
N ALA A 111 26.91 -81.81 15.10
CA ALA A 111 26.05 -82.87 14.57
C ALA A 111 24.72 -82.30 14.02
N VAL A 112 24.07 -82.97 13.09
CA VAL A 112 22.75 -82.55 12.59
C VAL A 112 21.71 -82.63 13.73
N GLY A 113 20.91 -81.58 13.92
CA GLY A 113 19.90 -81.53 14.98
C GLY A 113 19.75 -80.16 15.65
N ALA A 114 18.99 -80.10 16.74
CA ALA A 114 18.76 -78.87 17.50
C ALA A 114 19.93 -78.58 18.46
N HIS A 115 20.39 -77.34 18.44
CA HIS A 115 21.47 -76.80 19.26
C HIS A 115 21.00 -75.59 20.05
N THR A 116 21.55 -75.39 21.24
CA THR A 116 21.12 -74.32 22.15
C THR A 116 22.04 -73.11 22.01
N VAL A 117 21.46 -71.96 21.69
CA VAL A 117 22.13 -70.66 21.75
C VAL A 117 21.72 -69.95 23.04
N ASN A 118 22.69 -69.48 23.82
CA ASN A 118 22.47 -68.77 25.07
C ASN A 118 23.17 -67.40 25.04
N ALA A 119 22.44 -66.36 25.44
CA ALA A 119 22.99 -65.03 25.70
C ALA A 119 22.96 -64.75 27.21
N THR A 120 24.07 -64.24 27.77
CA THR A 120 24.16 -63.91 29.20
C THR A 120 24.83 -62.55 29.40
N ASP A 121 24.25 -61.70 30.25
CA ASP A 121 24.84 -60.40 30.61
C ASP A 121 25.76 -60.45 31.84
N ALA A 122 26.44 -59.35 32.15
CA ALA A 122 27.33 -59.26 33.31
C ALA A 122 26.61 -59.35 34.67
N SER A 123 25.28 -59.15 34.69
CA SER A 123 24.42 -59.30 35.87
C SER A 123 23.85 -60.72 36.00
N SER A 124 24.32 -61.66 35.17
CA SER A 124 23.88 -63.06 35.11
C SER A 124 22.43 -63.26 34.63
N ASN A 125 21.82 -62.28 33.96
CA ASN A 125 20.57 -62.50 33.24
C ASN A 125 20.85 -63.31 31.99
N SER A 126 20.04 -64.34 31.72
CA SER A 126 20.23 -65.22 30.57
C SER A 126 18.94 -65.48 29.80
N ALA A 127 19.08 -65.75 28.50
CA ALA A 127 18.00 -66.17 27.62
C ALA A 127 18.51 -67.22 26.61
N LEU A 128 17.65 -68.19 26.30
CA LEU A 128 17.94 -69.31 25.41
C LEU A 128 17.09 -69.26 24.13
N ALA A 129 17.66 -69.71 23.02
CA ALA A 129 16.94 -70.02 21.79
C ALA A 129 17.54 -71.27 21.13
N GLN A 130 16.77 -71.95 20.26
CA GLN A 130 17.25 -73.12 19.53
C GLN A 130 17.61 -72.77 18.09
N PHE A 131 18.78 -73.23 17.65
CA PHE A 131 19.20 -73.26 16.26
C PHE A 131 19.21 -74.70 15.75
N THR A 132 18.62 -74.99 14.59
CA THR A 132 18.59 -76.34 14.01
C THR A 132 19.57 -76.49 12.86
N LEU A 133 20.55 -77.38 13.00
CA LEU A 133 21.49 -77.69 11.93
C LEU A 133 20.83 -78.62 10.89
N SER A 134 20.71 -78.16 9.63
CA SER A 134 19.98 -78.83 8.53
C SER A 134 20.87 -79.13 7.31
N THR A 135 20.61 -80.25 6.62
CA THR A 135 21.29 -80.67 5.37
C THR A 135 20.42 -80.50 4.11
N LYS A 136 19.20 -79.94 4.24
CA LYS A 136 18.28 -79.72 3.12
C LYS A 136 18.63 -78.42 2.37
N PRO A 137 18.59 -78.38 1.03
CA PRO A 137 18.67 -77.15 0.26
C PRO A 137 17.58 -76.16 0.70
N ALA A 138 17.94 -74.90 0.92
CA ALA A 138 17.00 -73.83 1.29
C ALA A 138 17.38 -72.53 0.58
N ILE A 139 16.39 -71.67 0.34
CA ILE A 139 16.60 -70.28 -0.10
C ILE A 139 15.88 -69.30 0.83
N LEU A 140 16.45 -68.10 0.93
CA LEU A 140 15.91 -66.97 1.68
C LEU A 140 15.69 -65.80 0.72
N LEU A 141 14.52 -65.16 0.82
CA LEU A 141 14.15 -63.98 0.03
C LEU A 141 14.19 -62.73 0.91
N SER A 142 14.69 -61.62 0.36
CA SER A 142 14.66 -60.31 0.99
C SER A 142 14.44 -59.20 -0.05
N PRO A 143 13.29 -58.49 -0.04
CA PRO A 143 12.12 -58.71 0.82
C PRO A 143 11.31 -59.97 0.45
N THR A 144 10.38 -60.40 1.32
CA THR A 144 9.45 -61.53 1.07
C THR A 144 8.13 -61.10 0.40
N SER A 145 7.95 -59.81 0.12
CA SER A 145 6.78 -59.27 -0.55
C SER A 145 7.10 -57.96 -1.27
N GLY A 146 6.34 -57.62 -2.31
CA GLY A 146 6.46 -56.38 -3.06
C GLY A 146 5.65 -56.41 -4.35
N GLY A 147 5.40 -55.24 -4.95
CA GLY A 147 4.72 -55.15 -6.23
C GLY A 147 5.52 -55.73 -7.41
N ALA A 148 4.85 -55.94 -8.54
CA ALA A 148 5.53 -56.25 -9.80
C ALA A 148 6.57 -55.14 -10.13
N GLY A 149 7.76 -55.54 -10.56
CA GLY A 149 8.89 -54.64 -10.80
C GLY A 149 9.81 -54.41 -9.59
N SER A 150 9.46 -54.90 -8.39
CA SER A 150 10.36 -54.83 -7.23
C SER A 150 11.60 -55.72 -7.41
N SER A 151 12.73 -55.31 -6.84
CA SER A 151 13.96 -56.10 -6.81
C SER A 151 14.02 -56.96 -5.54
N VAL A 152 14.29 -58.25 -5.69
CA VAL A 152 14.34 -59.23 -4.58
C VAL A 152 15.70 -59.88 -4.54
N THR A 153 16.33 -59.87 -3.36
CA THR A 153 17.58 -60.57 -3.09
C THR A 153 17.29 -62.02 -2.68
N VAL A 154 18.02 -62.97 -3.26
CA VAL A 154 17.93 -64.40 -2.98
C VAL A 154 19.28 -64.90 -2.49
N SER A 155 19.27 -65.60 -1.36
CA SER A 155 20.43 -66.36 -0.87
C SER A 155 20.03 -67.83 -0.72
N GLY A 156 20.96 -68.75 -0.89
CA GLY A 156 20.68 -70.18 -0.76
C GLY A 156 21.82 -70.95 -0.09
N ILE A 157 21.47 -72.09 0.51
CA ILE A 157 22.36 -72.96 1.29
C ILE A 157 22.12 -74.43 0.94
N ASN A 158 23.09 -75.30 1.24
CA ASN A 158 23.02 -76.75 1.09
C ASN A 158 22.83 -77.29 -0.34
N PHE A 159 23.08 -76.46 -1.36
CA PHE A 159 23.22 -76.88 -2.75
C PHE A 159 24.55 -77.62 -2.98
N SER A 160 24.78 -78.11 -4.19
CA SER A 160 25.97 -78.89 -4.53
C SER A 160 27.16 -77.95 -4.71
N PRO A 161 28.31 -78.17 -4.03
CA PRO A 161 29.46 -77.26 -4.11
C PRO A 161 29.91 -76.93 -5.53
N GLY A 162 30.16 -75.65 -5.84
CA GLY A 162 30.58 -75.19 -7.17
C GLY A 162 29.54 -75.36 -8.30
N SER A 163 28.29 -75.67 -7.98
CA SER A 163 27.22 -75.89 -8.97
C SER A 163 26.56 -74.58 -9.44
N ALA A 164 26.14 -74.55 -10.70
CA ALA A 164 25.34 -73.46 -11.24
C ALA A 164 23.89 -73.56 -10.76
N VAL A 165 23.28 -72.44 -10.36
CA VAL A 165 21.89 -72.36 -9.86
C VAL A 165 21.02 -71.55 -10.82
N THR A 166 19.81 -72.03 -11.09
CA THR A 166 18.78 -71.32 -11.85
C THR A 166 17.66 -70.89 -10.92
N LEU A 167 17.19 -69.63 -11.05
CA LEU A 167 16.02 -69.11 -10.34
C LEU A 167 14.80 -69.05 -11.25
N SER A 168 13.63 -69.46 -10.73
CA SER A 168 12.33 -69.24 -11.35
C SER A 168 11.36 -68.57 -10.40
N PHE A 169 10.50 -67.72 -10.94
CA PHE A 169 9.33 -67.16 -10.27
C PHE A 169 8.09 -67.88 -10.82
N ASP A 170 7.41 -68.60 -9.94
CA ASP A 170 6.52 -69.70 -10.25
C ASP A 170 7.20 -70.68 -11.22
N THR A 171 6.66 -70.81 -12.43
CA THR A 171 7.19 -71.68 -13.50
C THR A 171 8.15 -70.96 -14.45
N THR A 172 8.34 -69.65 -14.30
CA THR A 172 9.05 -68.81 -15.28
C THR A 172 10.46 -68.50 -14.81
N SER A 173 11.48 -68.85 -15.59
CA SER A 173 12.87 -68.47 -15.29
C SER A 173 13.00 -66.95 -15.26
N VAL A 174 13.66 -66.41 -14.24
CA VAL A 174 13.90 -64.97 -14.11
C VAL A 174 15.34 -64.62 -14.45
N GLY A 175 15.54 -63.45 -15.04
CA GLY A 175 16.88 -62.87 -15.19
C GLY A 175 17.43 -62.47 -13.82
N THR A 176 18.70 -62.73 -13.58
CA THR A 176 19.35 -62.49 -12.29
C THR A 176 20.56 -61.56 -12.44
N ASN A 177 20.90 -60.88 -11.36
CA ASN A 177 22.14 -60.13 -11.24
C ASN A 177 22.91 -60.63 -10.00
N PRO A 178 24.12 -61.21 -10.15
CA PRO A 178 24.81 -61.48 -11.42
C PRO A 178 24.11 -62.52 -12.29
N VAL A 179 24.33 -62.48 -13.62
CA VAL A 179 23.66 -63.34 -14.62
C VAL A 179 23.93 -64.84 -14.39
N THR A 180 25.07 -65.17 -13.81
CA THR A 180 25.45 -66.55 -13.47
C THR A 180 25.54 -66.69 -11.96
N ILE A 181 24.81 -67.64 -11.40
CA ILE A 181 24.86 -67.98 -9.97
C ILE A 181 25.66 -69.27 -9.82
N THR A 182 26.76 -69.22 -9.07
CA THR A 182 27.57 -70.40 -8.74
C THR A 182 27.66 -70.53 -7.22
N THR A 183 27.35 -71.69 -6.69
CA THR A 183 27.47 -71.95 -5.25
C THR A 183 28.94 -71.98 -4.81
N SER A 184 29.20 -71.58 -3.57
CA SER A 184 30.49 -71.69 -2.88
C SER A 184 30.96 -73.14 -2.72
N SER A 185 32.17 -73.32 -2.21
CA SER A 185 32.71 -74.64 -1.80
C SER A 185 31.90 -75.32 -0.68
N SER A 186 31.07 -74.57 0.04
CA SER A 186 30.13 -75.08 1.05
C SER A 186 28.71 -75.28 0.51
N GLY A 187 28.46 -75.03 -0.78
CA GLY A 187 27.14 -75.20 -1.39
C GLY A 187 26.16 -74.04 -1.13
N GLY A 188 26.65 -72.84 -0.80
CA GLY A 188 25.82 -71.64 -0.57
C GLY A 188 26.00 -70.56 -1.64
N PHE A 189 25.04 -69.66 -1.79
CA PHE A 189 25.15 -68.45 -2.62
C PHE A 189 24.43 -67.28 -1.94
N SER A 190 24.89 -66.04 -2.18
CA SER A 190 24.29 -64.82 -1.63
C SER A 190 24.48 -63.64 -2.58
N GLY A 191 23.75 -62.55 -2.35
CA GLY A 191 23.86 -61.32 -3.14
C GLY A 191 23.28 -61.40 -4.56
N VAL A 192 22.51 -62.46 -4.86
CA VAL A 192 21.80 -62.61 -6.14
C VAL A 192 20.51 -61.82 -6.08
N THR A 193 20.19 -61.05 -7.11
CA THR A 193 18.94 -60.30 -7.21
C THR A 193 18.16 -60.67 -8.47
N PHE A 194 16.83 -60.59 -8.42
CA PHE A 194 15.95 -60.64 -9.61
C PHE A 194 14.82 -59.61 -9.48
N THR A 195 14.27 -59.19 -10.62
CA THR A 195 13.10 -58.30 -10.67
C THR A 195 11.82 -59.13 -10.72
N VAL A 196 10.87 -58.85 -9.83
CA VAL A 196 9.56 -59.52 -9.78
C VAL A 196 8.80 -59.28 -11.09
N PRO A 197 8.45 -60.33 -11.86
CA PRO A 197 7.70 -60.18 -13.10
C PRO A 197 6.28 -59.65 -12.88
N ALA A 198 5.68 -59.12 -13.95
CA ALA A 198 4.24 -58.81 -13.96
C ALA A 198 3.43 -60.07 -13.62
N SER A 199 2.70 -60.01 -12.52
CA SER A 199 2.01 -61.15 -11.91
C SER A 199 0.78 -60.66 -11.13
N SER A 200 -0.17 -61.56 -10.86
CA SER A 200 -1.36 -61.27 -10.06
C SER A 200 -0.98 -60.94 -8.61
N THR A 201 -1.77 -60.15 -7.90
CA THR A 201 -1.60 -59.99 -6.45
C THR A 201 -1.84 -61.33 -5.74
N GLY A 202 -0.98 -61.67 -4.77
CA GLY A 202 -1.10 -62.90 -3.99
C GLY A 202 0.22 -63.64 -3.77
N PRO A 203 0.16 -64.86 -3.22
CA PRO A 203 1.33 -65.70 -2.99
C PRO A 203 1.91 -66.28 -4.29
N HIS A 204 3.21 -66.14 -4.48
CA HIS A 204 4.00 -66.70 -5.59
C HIS A 204 5.18 -67.51 -5.06
N THR A 205 5.67 -68.46 -5.86
CA THR A 205 6.74 -69.36 -5.44
C THR A 205 8.04 -69.01 -6.16
N VAL A 206 9.09 -68.66 -5.43
CA VAL A 206 10.45 -68.56 -5.97
C VAL A 206 11.13 -69.91 -5.81
N ASN A 207 11.67 -70.45 -6.89
CA ASN A 207 12.40 -71.72 -6.90
C ASN A 207 13.86 -71.49 -7.25
N ALA A 208 14.76 -72.22 -6.60
CA ALA A 208 16.18 -72.32 -6.95
C ALA A 208 16.55 -73.78 -7.16
N THR A 209 17.16 -74.10 -8.30
CA THR A 209 17.60 -75.46 -8.64
C THR A 209 19.05 -75.44 -9.11
N ASP A 210 19.90 -76.28 -8.53
CA ASP A 210 21.28 -76.46 -9.00
C ASP A 210 21.39 -77.47 -10.16
N ALA A 211 22.54 -77.49 -10.84
CA ALA A 211 22.79 -78.40 -11.95
C ALA A 211 22.84 -79.88 -11.53
N SER A 212 22.90 -80.18 -10.22
CA SER A 212 22.83 -81.54 -9.65
C SER A 212 21.42 -81.89 -9.16
N SER A 213 20.41 -81.12 -9.56
CA SER A 213 18.99 -81.32 -9.25
C SER A 213 18.59 -81.15 -7.77
N LYS A 214 19.44 -80.56 -6.93
CA LYS A 214 18.99 -80.08 -5.62
C LYS A 214 18.16 -78.82 -5.81
N SER A 215 17.00 -78.77 -5.17
CA SER A 215 16.09 -77.63 -5.28
C SER A 215 15.58 -77.17 -3.92
N ALA A 216 15.27 -75.88 -3.85
CA ALA A 216 14.58 -75.25 -2.73
C ALA A 216 13.59 -74.20 -3.24
N SER A 217 12.57 -73.91 -2.45
CA SER A 217 11.58 -72.90 -2.77
C SER A 217 11.26 -72.03 -1.55
N ALA A 218 10.84 -70.79 -1.83
CA ALA A 218 10.35 -69.83 -0.85
C ALA A 218 9.16 -69.06 -1.41
N GLN A 219 8.28 -68.59 -0.54
CA GLN A 219 7.09 -67.82 -0.90
C GLN A 219 7.41 -66.33 -0.98
N PHE A 220 7.01 -65.69 -2.08
CA PHE A 220 7.02 -64.24 -2.28
C PHE A 220 5.59 -63.75 -2.47
N THR A 221 5.16 -62.74 -1.73
CA THR A 221 3.81 -62.19 -1.88
C THR A 221 3.81 -60.95 -2.76
N VAL A 222 3.16 -61.01 -3.92
CA VAL A 222 2.98 -59.85 -4.80
C VAL A 222 1.88 -58.97 -4.24
N THR A 223 2.17 -57.70 -3.98
CA THR A 223 1.26 -56.72 -3.37
C THR A 223 0.78 -55.68 -4.37
N THR A 224 -0.35 -55.03 -4.09
CA THR A 224 -0.75 -53.80 -4.82
C THR A 224 0.06 -52.61 -4.29
N THR A 225 0.31 -51.64 -5.17
CA THR A 225 1.13 -50.47 -4.87
C THR A 225 0.45 -49.19 -5.35
N SER A 226 0.62 -48.10 -4.60
CA SER A 226 0.15 -46.76 -4.93
C SER A 226 1.30 -45.75 -4.91
N THR A 227 1.09 -44.58 -5.50
CA THR A 227 2.05 -43.47 -5.54
C THR A 227 1.76 -42.45 -4.45
N LEU A 228 2.75 -42.15 -3.62
CA LEU A 228 2.75 -41.01 -2.71
C LEU A 228 3.51 -39.84 -3.34
N LYS A 229 2.82 -38.76 -3.69
CA LYS A 229 3.42 -37.51 -4.14
C LYS A 229 3.56 -36.55 -2.96
N VAL A 230 4.77 -36.04 -2.72
CA VAL A 230 5.04 -35.06 -1.66
C VAL A 230 5.48 -33.74 -2.28
N THR A 231 4.78 -32.65 -1.94
CA THR A 231 5.03 -31.27 -2.38
C THR A 231 5.31 -30.36 -1.17
N SER A 232 5.85 -29.16 -1.41
CA SER A 232 6.12 -28.18 -0.34
C SER A 232 5.68 -26.76 -0.73
N GLU A 233 5.20 -26.00 0.25
CA GLU A 233 4.80 -24.59 0.09
C GLU A 233 5.20 -23.74 1.32
N ASP A 234 5.22 -22.41 1.15
CA ASP A 234 5.35 -21.45 2.26
C ASP A 234 3.99 -21.11 2.91
N MET A 235 4.00 -20.30 3.97
CA MET A 235 2.78 -19.84 4.67
C MET A 235 1.84 -18.98 3.81
N LEU A 236 2.30 -18.47 2.66
CA LEU A 236 1.51 -17.69 1.71
C LEU A 236 0.92 -18.57 0.58
N GLY A 237 1.26 -19.86 0.58
CA GLY A 237 0.81 -20.82 -0.43
C GLY A 237 1.69 -20.86 -1.69
N ASN A 238 2.86 -20.21 -1.69
CA ASN A 238 3.79 -20.30 -2.81
C ASN A 238 4.50 -21.65 -2.78
N THR A 239 4.63 -22.30 -3.94
CA THR A 239 5.35 -23.58 -4.06
C THR A 239 6.84 -23.36 -3.85
N ILE A 240 7.44 -24.12 -2.92
CA ILE A 240 8.88 -24.18 -2.71
C ILE A 240 9.37 -25.61 -3.05
N THR A 241 10.60 -25.75 -3.55
CA THR A 241 11.13 -27.04 -4.05
C THR A 241 12.50 -27.36 -3.46
N GLY A 242 12.93 -28.61 -3.58
CA GLY A 242 14.27 -29.02 -3.17
C GLY A 242 14.40 -29.47 -1.71
N TYR A 243 13.30 -29.72 -0.99
CA TYR A 243 13.35 -30.18 0.40
C TYR A 243 13.42 -31.70 0.47
N HIS A 244 14.34 -32.21 1.28
CA HIS A 244 14.59 -33.64 1.39
C HIS A 244 13.43 -34.35 2.10
N VAL A 245 12.99 -35.44 1.47
CA VAL A 245 11.94 -36.33 1.95
C VAL A 245 12.54 -37.71 2.11
N SER A 246 12.34 -38.34 3.27
CA SER A 246 12.70 -39.74 3.47
C SER A 246 11.54 -40.58 3.96
N LEU A 247 11.35 -41.74 3.36
CA LEU A 247 10.30 -42.69 3.70
C LEU A 247 10.94 -43.92 4.30
N SER A 248 10.54 -44.30 5.51
CA SER A 248 11.08 -45.45 6.22
C SER A 248 10.01 -46.46 6.62
N GLN A 249 10.39 -47.74 6.68
CA GLN A 249 9.55 -48.84 7.15
C GLN A 249 10.36 -49.66 8.16
N GLY A 250 9.81 -49.88 9.36
CA GLY A 250 10.53 -50.60 10.42
C GLY A 250 11.86 -49.96 10.82
N GLY A 251 11.98 -48.63 10.70
CA GLY A 251 13.20 -47.87 11.01
C GLY A 251 14.26 -47.83 9.90
N THR A 252 14.02 -48.49 8.75
CA THR A 252 14.93 -48.45 7.59
C THR A 252 14.36 -47.56 6.50
N THR A 253 15.16 -46.63 5.95
CA THR A 253 14.76 -45.83 4.79
C THR A 253 14.59 -46.72 3.56
N VAL A 254 13.38 -46.73 3.00
CA VAL A 254 13.00 -47.53 1.82
C VAL A 254 12.97 -46.69 0.54
N ALA A 255 12.79 -45.37 0.66
CA ALA A 255 12.88 -44.43 -0.46
C ALA A 255 13.19 -43.02 0.05
N SER A 256 13.79 -42.18 -0.79
CA SER A 256 14.01 -40.76 -0.50
C SER A 256 14.05 -39.95 -1.80
N GLY A 257 13.95 -38.63 -1.67
CA GLY A 257 14.10 -37.69 -2.78
C GLY A 257 13.90 -36.25 -2.32
N PHE A 258 13.69 -35.33 -3.27
CA PHE A 258 13.48 -33.92 -2.98
C PHE A 258 12.14 -33.45 -3.55
N THR A 259 11.42 -32.61 -2.81
CA THR A 259 10.11 -32.09 -3.25
C THR A 259 10.23 -31.29 -4.56
N PRO A 260 9.29 -31.43 -5.52
CA PRO A 260 8.24 -32.44 -5.56
C PRO A 260 8.80 -33.83 -5.84
N VAL A 261 8.45 -34.82 -5.00
CA VAL A 261 8.89 -36.22 -5.16
C VAL A 261 7.69 -37.16 -5.27
N SER A 262 7.80 -38.22 -6.06
CA SER A 262 6.81 -39.32 -6.12
C SER A 262 7.47 -40.62 -5.70
N LEU A 263 6.88 -41.29 -4.70
CA LEU A 263 7.39 -42.51 -4.08
C LEU A 263 6.37 -43.63 -4.24
N THR A 264 6.78 -44.81 -4.69
CA THR A 264 5.88 -45.98 -4.79
C THR A 264 5.88 -46.74 -3.47
N VAL A 265 4.68 -47.00 -2.94
CA VAL A 265 4.48 -47.67 -1.65
C VAL A 265 3.50 -48.83 -1.78
N ASN A 266 3.63 -49.83 -0.93
CA ASN A 266 2.67 -50.94 -0.86
C ASN A 266 1.38 -50.47 -0.21
N ASP A 267 0.24 -50.85 -0.79
CA ASP A 267 -1.05 -50.44 -0.25
C ASP A 267 -1.26 -50.99 1.17
N SER A 268 -1.86 -50.16 2.02
CA SER A 268 -2.19 -50.47 3.42
C SER A 268 -0.98 -50.76 4.32
N ALA A 269 0.25 -50.65 3.80
CA ALA A 269 1.46 -50.77 4.61
C ALA A 269 1.73 -49.45 5.35
N GLN A 270 2.21 -49.57 6.59
CA GLN A 270 2.59 -48.43 7.40
C GLN A 270 4.03 -47.99 7.07
N TYR A 271 4.21 -46.69 6.91
CA TYR A 271 5.46 -46.00 6.67
C TYR A 271 5.62 -44.80 7.60
N SER A 272 6.85 -44.35 7.78
CA SER A 272 7.21 -43.13 8.49
C SER A 272 7.86 -42.16 7.50
N LEU A 273 7.19 -41.03 7.26
CA LEU A 273 7.55 -39.99 6.30
C LEU A 273 8.21 -38.82 7.04
N ASP A 274 9.48 -38.59 6.77
CA ASP A 274 10.32 -37.56 7.36
C ASP A 274 10.59 -36.44 6.35
N ILE A 275 10.62 -35.20 6.82
CA ILE A 275 10.86 -34.01 6.00
C ILE A 275 11.89 -33.08 6.66
N THR A 276 12.89 -32.63 5.91
CA THR A 276 13.97 -31.82 6.49
C THR A 276 13.64 -30.32 6.46
N SER A 277 13.97 -29.60 7.54
CA SER A 277 13.98 -28.14 7.61
C SER A 277 15.31 -27.57 7.10
N PHE A 278 15.27 -26.49 6.31
CA PHE A 278 16.47 -25.84 5.77
C PHE A 278 16.29 -24.32 5.75
N GLN A 279 17.12 -23.59 6.50
CA GLN A 279 17.03 -22.13 6.62
C GLN A 279 17.05 -21.44 5.23
N PRO A 280 16.19 -20.44 4.98
CA PRO A 280 15.34 -19.73 5.94
C PRO A 280 13.97 -20.40 6.23
N TYR A 281 13.67 -21.56 5.64
CA TYR A 281 12.38 -22.23 5.75
C TYR A 281 12.43 -23.42 6.71
N VAL A 282 11.59 -23.37 7.74
CA VAL A 282 11.48 -24.44 8.75
C VAL A 282 10.11 -25.10 8.59
N PHE A 283 10.08 -26.44 8.60
CA PHE A 283 8.83 -27.18 8.53
C PHE A 283 7.90 -26.74 9.66
N ASP A 284 6.65 -26.43 9.33
CA ASP A 284 5.64 -26.00 10.28
C ASP A 284 4.58 -27.08 10.47
N HIS A 285 3.88 -27.46 9.40
CA HIS A 285 2.82 -28.47 9.46
C HIS A 285 2.51 -29.12 8.10
N TRP A 286 1.77 -30.22 8.12
CA TRP A 286 1.19 -30.85 6.94
C TRP A 286 -0.16 -30.22 6.57
N LYS A 287 -0.33 -29.78 5.32
CA LYS A 287 -1.51 -29.04 4.86
C LYS A 287 -2.83 -29.82 4.96
N ASP A 288 -2.77 -31.13 4.78
CA ASP A 288 -3.96 -31.99 4.70
C ASP A 288 -4.68 -32.16 6.05
N ASN A 289 -3.96 -32.04 7.17
CA ASN A 289 -4.54 -32.25 8.50
C ASN A 289 -4.01 -31.31 9.60
N GLY A 290 -3.13 -30.36 9.27
CA GLY A 290 -2.51 -29.44 10.23
C GLY A 290 -1.50 -30.07 11.19
N SER A 291 -1.11 -31.34 10.98
CA SER A 291 -0.21 -32.04 11.89
C SER A 291 1.22 -31.47 11.82
N THR A 292 1.82 -31.24 12.98
CA THR A 292 3.24 -30.84 13.11
C THR A 292 4.17 -32.04 13.32
N ALA A 293 3.67 -33.27 13.19
CA ALA A 293 4.45 -34.49 13.42
C ALA A 293 5.47 -34.72 12.30
N ASP A 294 6.74 -34.87 12.69
CA ASP A 294 7.86 -35.21 11.83
C ASP A 294 8.86 -36.09 12.61
N PRO A 295 9.06 -37.36 12.22
CA PRO A 295 8.44 -38.02 11.07
C PRO A 295 6.95 -38.35 11.29
N ARG A 296 6.18 -38.34 10.21
CA ARG A 296 4.73 -38.63 10.15
C ARG A 296 4.46 -40.08 9.78
N SER A 297 3.62 -40.79 10.55
CA SER A 297 3.11 -42.11 10.14
C SER A 297 2.07 -42.00 9.00
N ILE A 298 2.20 -42.83 7.97
CA ILE A 298 1.32 -42.87 6.81
C ILE A 298 1.07 -44.29 6.29
N SER A 299 -0.14 -44.52 5.77
CA SER A 299 -0.54 -45.69 4.99
C SER A 299 -1.56 -45.25 3.95
N ILE A 300 -1.37 -45.62 2.68
CA ILE A 300 -2.26 -45.25 1.58
C ILE A 300 -2.78 -46.50 0.84
N ASN A 301 -3.89 -46.37 0.12
CA ASN A 301 -4.51 -47.44 -0.67
C ASN A 301 -4.93 -46.98 -2.09
N ALA A 302 -4.51 -45.78 -2.47
CA ALA A 302 -4.65 -45.16 -3.77
C ALA A 302 -3.58 -44.06 -3.91
N ASP A 303 -3.34 -43.59 -5.13
CA ASP A 303 -2.44 -42.45 -5.37
C ASP A 303 -2.84 -41.25 -4.49
N THR A 304 -1.88 -40.74 -3.72
CA THR A 304 -2.12 -39.74 -2.67
C THR A 304 -1.11 -38.60 -2.81
N GLN A 305 -1.55 -37.35 -2.64
CA GLN A 305 -0.68 -36.19 -2.56
C GLN A 305 -0.70 -35.58 -1.15
N LEU A 306 0.48 -35.29 -0.60
CA LEU A 306 0.67 -34.53 0.63
C LEU A 306 1.48 -33.26 0.38
N THR A 307 1.17 -32.19 1.10
CA THR A 307 1.91 -30.92 1.05
C THR A 307 2.46 -30.56 2.43
N ALA A 308 3.77 -30.33 2.53
CA ALA A 308 4.45 -29.80 3.70
C ALA A 308 4.50 -28.26 3.64
N VAL A 309 4.03 -27.59 4.68
CA VAL A 309 4.03 -26.13 4.81
C VAL A 309 5.21 -25.70 5.66
N TYR A 310 5.96 -24.72 5.17
CA TYR A 310 7.14 -24.16 5.83
C TYR A 310 6.92 -22.70 6.24
N LYS A 311 7.45 -22.33 7.40
CA LYS A 311 7.51 -20.94 7.89
C LYS A 311 8.90 -20.33 7.69
N HIS A 312 8.96 -19.02 7.46
CA HIS A 312 10.21 -18.24 7.42
C HIS A 312 10.01 -16.85 8.04
N THR A 313 11.09 -16.22 8.51
CA THR A 313 11.11 -14.78 8.84
C THR A 313 11.20 -13.95 7.56
N ALA A 314 10.51 -12.82 7.51
CA ALA A 314 10.52 -11.92 6.35
C ALA A 314 10.74 -10.47 6.79
N LEU A 315 11.47 -9.73 5.96
CA LEU A 315 11.67 -8.28 6.06
C LEU A 315 11.43 -7.69 4.67
N ALA A 316 10.42 -6.83 4.56
CA ALA A 316 10.17 -6.03 3.36
C ALA A 316 10.51 -4.57 3.64
N LEU A 317 11.15 -3.91 2.67
CA LEU A 317 11.50 -2.49 2.72
C LEU A 317 10.67 -1.72 1.71
N ASN A 318 10.05 -0.61 2.13
CA ASN A 318 9.30 0.28 1.27
C ASN A 318 9.68 1.75 1.55
N PRO A 319 10.44 2.41 0.65
CA PRO A 319 11.02 1.85 -0.58
C PRO A 319 12.25 0.95 -0.28
N SER A 320 12.60 0.04 -1.20
CA SER A 320 13.81 -0.81 -1.10
C SER A 320 15.05 -0.19 -1.77
N MET A 321 14.96 1.05 -2.22
CA MET A 321 16.05 1.84 -2.77
C MET A 321 15.79 3.33 -2.57
N GLY A 322 16.86 4.13 -2.56
CA GLY A 322 16.78 5.59 -2.49
C GLY A 322 18.04 6.26 -1.97
N PRO A 323 18.07 7.59 -1.96
CA PRO A 323 19.23 8.35 -1.51
C PRO A 323 19.48 8.23 0.00
N VAL A 324 20.59 8.80 0.45
CA VAL A 324 20.83 9.07 1.87
C VAL A 324 19.65 9.88 2.42
N SER A 325 19.26 9.62 3.66
CA SER A 325 18.11 10.23 4.34
C SER A 325 16.72 9.75 3.87
N THR A 326 16.65 8.76 2.96
CA THR A 326 15.37 8.11 2.64
C THR A 326 14.75 7.53 3.91
N VAL A 327 13.48 7.85 4.19
CA VAL A 327 12.71 7.20 5.25
C VAL A 327 12.14 5.91 4.69
N VAL A 328 12.59 4.78 5.22
CA VAL A 328 12.19 3.44 4.78
C VAL A 328 11.23 2.85 5.78
N THR A 329 10.05 2.44 5.32
CA THR A 329 9.12 1.62 6.10
C THR A 329 9.54 0.16 5.99
N MET A 330 9.61 -0.51 7.13
CA MET A 330 9.95 -1.92 7.25
C MET A 330 8.72 -2.69 7.70
N GLU A 331 8.39 -3.75 6.98
CA GLU A 331 7.37 -4.71 7.37
C GLU A 331 8.04 -6.04 7.71
N ILE A 332 7.85 -6.49 8.95
CA ILE A 332 8.50 -7.66 9.52
C ILE A 332 7.44 -8.71 9.84
N SER A 333 7.71 -9.97 9.51
CA SER A 333 6.83 -11.10 9.84
C SER A 333 7.61 -12.40 10.11
N GLY A 334 6.94 -13.37 10.75
CA GLY A 334 7.50 -14.71 11.01
C GLY A 334 8.44 -14.81 12.22
N PHE A 335 8.59 -13.73 12.97
CA PHE A 335 9.31 -13.69 14.24
C PHE A 335 8.46 -14.26 15.38
N PRO A 336 9.03 -14.65 16.54
CA PRO A 336 8.24 -15.11 17.68
C PRO A 336 7.31 -14.00 18.17
N ALA A 337 6.19 -14.39 18.80
CA ALA A 337 5.23 -13.45 19.34
C ALA A 337 5.82 -12.66 20.53
N ASN A 338 5.67 -11.33 20.53
CA ASN A 338 6.22 -10.43 21.55
C ASN A 338 7.76 -10.46 21.65
N ALA A 339 8.45 -10.74 20.54
CA ALA A 339 9.91 -10.71 20.46
C ALA A 339 10.42 -9.26 20.34
N GLU A 340 11.49 -8.95 21.05
CA GLU A 340 12.21 -7.68 20.92
C GLU A 340 13.21 -7.77 19.74
N LEU A 341 13.19 -6.76 18.87
CA LEU A 341 13.95 -6.74 17.62
C LEU A 341 14.96 -5.59 17.58
N HIS A 342 16.08 -5.80 16.89
CA HIS A 342 17.12 -4.83 16.61
C HIS A 342 17.31 -4.65 15.10
N LEU A 343 17.53 -3.40 14.66
CA LEU A 343 17.83 -3.06 13.26
C LEU A 343 19.32 -2.78 13.08
N LEU A 344 19.92 -3.41 12.08
CA LEU A 344 21.27 -3.14 11.60
C LEU A 344 21.22 -2.70 10.12
N TYR A 345 22.01 -1.67 9.78
CA TYR A 345 22.31 -1.26 8.41
C TYR A 345 23.81 -1.38 8.18
N ASP A 346 24.22 -2.23 7.23
CA ASP A 346 25.60 -2.67 7.02
C ASP A 346 26.29 -3.15 8.31
N GLY A 347 25.52 -3.77 9.20
CA GLY A 347 26.00 -4.27 10.49
C GLY A 347 26.11 -3.21 11.60
N ALA A 348 25.73 -1.95 11.36
CA ALA A 348 25.67 -0.90 12.37
C ALA A 348 24.23 -0.65 12.83
N SER A 349 23.99 -0.48 14.14
CA SER A 349 22.66 -0.21 14.68
C SER A 349 22.13 1.15 14.21
N VAL A 350 20.88 1.18 13.74
CA VAL A 350 20.20 2.40 13.29
C VAL A 350 18.95 2.66 14.14
N SER A 351 18.65 3.92 14.42
CA SER A 351 17.44 4.30 15.16
C SER A 351 16.18 4.11 14.32
N THR A 352 15.12 3.65 14.97
CA THR A 352 13.82 3.39 14.34
C THR A 352 12.72 4.26 14.92
N THR A 353 11.60 4.37 14.21
CA THR A 353 10.33 4.91 14.72
C THR A 353 9.25 3.83 14.60
N PRO A 354 8.68 3.33 15.72
CA PRO A 354 9.01 3.66 17.10
C PRO A 354 10.42 3.18 17.53
N ALA A 355 10.97 3.79 18.59
CA ALA A 355 12.34 3.55 19.05
C ALA A 355 12.59 2.13 19.59
N THR A 356 11.53 1.43 20.02
CA THR A 356 11.57 0.04 20.44
C THR A 356 10.74 -0.79 19.47
N MET A 357 11.29 -1.91 19.02
CA MET A 357 10.60 -2.82 18.11
C MET A 357 10.19 -4.09 18.86
N THR A 358 8.89 -4.36 18.94
CA THR A 358 8.36 -5.57 19.59
C THR A 358 7.23 -6.14 18.76
N THR A 359 7.37 -7.39 18.32
CA THR A 359 6.36 -8.03 17.47
C THR A 359 5.04 -8.21 18.19
N ASN A 360 3.94 -8.21 17.43
CA ASN A 360 2.62 -8.51 17.97
C ASN A 360 2.45 -10.01 18.28
N SER A 361 1.26 -10.41 18.74
CA SER A 361 0.94 -11.82 19.05
C SER A 361 1.01 -12.77 17.84
N ALA A 362 1.05 -12.23 16.62
CA ALA A 362 1.22 -12.99 15.38
C ALA A 362 2.67 -12.98 14.87
N GLY A 363 3.60 -12.33 15.57
CA GLY A 363 5.01 -12.26 15.14
C GLY A 363 5.31 -11.19 14.11
N ASN A 364 4.43 -10.20 13.94
CA ASN A 364 4.56 -9.13 12.95
C ASN A 364 4.89 -7.78 13.60
N PHE A 365 5.57 -6.91 12.87
CA PHE A 365 5.86 -5.54 13.31
C PHE A 365 6.07 -4.59 12.12
N THR A 366 5.78 -3.30 12.31
CA THR A 366 6.07 -2.25 11.33
C THR A 366 6.82 -1.11 12.02
N ALA A 367 7.92 -0.66 11.41
CA ALA A 367 8.68 0.50 11.87
C ALA A 367 9.30 1.23 10.67
N THR A 368 9.75 2.46 10.89
CA THR A 368 10.53 3.20 9.91
C THR A 368 11.95 3.45 10.40
N PHE A 369 12.90 3.61 9.47
CA PHE A 369 14.24 4.14 9.76
C PHE A 369 14.65 5.12 8.66
N THR A 370 15.60 5.99 8.98
CA THR A 370 16.19 6.92 8.00
C THR A 370 17.53 6.35 7.53
N VAL A 371 17.70 6.23 6.21
CA VAL A 371 18.92 5.68 5.60
C VAL A 371 20.13 6.52 5.99
N PRO A 372 21.13 5.94 6.67
CA PRO A 372 22.32 6.66 7.11
C PRO A 372 23.22 7.03 5.93
N SER A 373 24.17 7.95 6.14
CA SER A 373 25.17 8.31 5.14
C SER A 373 26.07 7.13 4.80
N SER A 374 25.99 6.61 3.58
CA SER A 374 26.76 5.47 3.08
C SER A 374 27.21 5.67 1.62
N THR A 375 28.14 4.84 1.13
CA THR A 375 28.62 4.89 -0.27
C THR A 375 27.63 4.25 -1.22
N ALA A 376 27.42 4.79 -2.42
CA ALA A 376 26.51 4.22 -3.43
C ALA A 376 26.72 2.70 -3.66
N GLY A 377 25.60 1.98 -3.79
CA GLY A 377 25.59 0.52 -3.93
C GLY A 377 24.52 -0.17 -3.09
N ALA A 378 24.58 -1.50 -3.06
CA ALA A 378 23.68 -2.32 -2.26
C ALA A 378 24.14 -2.35 -0.80
N HIS A 379 23.23 -2.01 0.11
CA HIS A 379 23.43 -2.04 1.55
C HIS A 379 22.54 -3.10 2.20
N THR A 380 23.08 -3.74 3.22
CA THR A 380 22.39 -4.84 3.89
C THR A 380 21.61 -4.31 5.08
N VAL A 381 20.31 -4.58 5.11
CA VAL A 381 19.43 -4.28 6.24
C VAL A 381 19.07 -5.58 6.94
N ILE A 382 19.39 -5.69 8.23
CA ILE A 382 19.13 -6.89 9.03
C ILE A 382 18.24 -6.51 10.20
N VAL A 383 17.18 -7.27 10.40
CA VAL A 383 16.41 -7.27 11.64
C VAL A 383 16.71 -8.57 12.37
N GLU A 384 17.16 -8.47 13.63
CA GLU A 384 17.51 -9.62 14.48
C GLU A 384 16.72 -9.58 15.79
N GLU A 385 16.29 -10.76 16.24
CA GLU A 385 15.83 -10.98 17.62
C GLU A 385 17.05 -10.96 18.55
N GLY A 386 17.00 -10.32 19.73
CA GLY A 386 17.94 -10.51 20.85
C GLY A 386 19.48 -10.59 20.61
N PRO A 387 20.29 -10.92 21.64
CA PRO A 387 21.72 -11.24 21.50
C PRO A 387 22.10 -12.72 21.77
N ASP A 388 21.17 -13.68 21.63
CA ASP A 388 21.35 -15.11 21.88
C ASP A 388 21.67 -15.91 20.58
N PRO A 389 22.64 -16.83 20.55
CA PRO A 389 22.94 -17.67 19.36
C PRO A 389 21.79 -18.53 18.77
N THR A 390 20.56 -18.51 19.31
CA THR A 390 19.35 -19.06 18.67
C THR A 390 18.50 -18.04 17.89
N ASP A 391 18.99 -16.80 17.78
CA ASP A 391 18.25 -15.65 17.27
C ASP A 391 17.80 -15.80 15.81
N LYS A 392 16.53 -15.46 15.57
CA LYS A 392 16.01 -15.33 14.22
C LYS A 392 16.42 -13.99 13.64
N SER A 393 16.79 -13.99 12.36
CA SER A 393 17.02 -12.76 11.61
C SER A 393 16.25 -12.76 10.29
N ALA A 394 15.99 -11.57 9.79
CA ALA A 394 15.49 -11.32 8.45
C ALA A 394 16.37 -10.27 7.80
N THR A 395 16.78 -10.53 6.57
CA THR A 395 17.68 -9.67 5.83
C THR A 395 16.99 -9.17 4.56
N ALA A 396 17.15 -7.89 4.28
CA ALA A 396 16.78 -7.25 3.03
C ALA A 396 17.96 -6.45 2.49
N GLN A 397 17.88 -6.05 1.22
CA GLN A 397 18.84 -5.15 0.61
C GLN A 397 18.16 -3.79 0.39
N PHE A 398 18.82 -2.73 0.85
CA PHE A 398 18.48 -1.37 0.46
C PHE A 398 19.51 -0.90 -0.56
N THR A 399 19.08 -0.60 -1.78
CA THR A 399 20.02 -0.08 -2.79
C THR A 399 20.11 1.43 -2.66
N LEU A 400 21.28 1.94 -2.26
CA LEU A 400 21.62 3.34 -2.44
C LEU A 400 21.90 3.54 -3.94
N GLY A 401 20.83 3.87 -4.66
CA GLY A 401 20.78 3.88 -6.11
C GLY A 401 20.99 5.27 -6.69
N GLN A 402 21.83 5.31 -7.73
CA GLN A 402 22.08 6.45 -8.59
C GLN A 402 20.83 6.77 -9.43
N GLY A 403 20.43 8.04 -9.52
CA GLY A 403 19.37 8.48 -10.41
C GLY A 403 18.11 8.99 -9.70
N ILE A 404 16.93 8.75 -10.31
CA ILE A 404 15.64 9.24 -9.79
C ILE A 404 14.73 8.13 -9.25
N LEU A 405 13.93 8.47 -8.25
CA LEU A 405 12.80 7.72 -7.72
C LEU A 405 11.49 8.45 -8.00
N LEU A 406 10.44 7.68 -8.24
CA LEU A 406 9.08 8.19 -8.43
C LEU A 406 8.18 7.72 -7.29
N ASN A 407 7.40 8.63 -6.73
CA ASN A 407 6.35 8.30 -5.77
C ASN A 407 5.09 9.13 -6.09
N PRO A 408 3.96 8.50 -6.49
CA PRO A 408 3.80 7.08 -6.78
C PRO A 408 4.50 6.64 -8.09
N THR A 409 4.63 5.32 -8.32
CA THR A 409 5.13 4.74 -9.59
C THR A 409 4.03 4.56 -10.64
N SER A 410 2.80 4.92 -10.29
CA SER A 410 1.65 5.00 -11.19
C SER A 410 0.80 6.19 -10.81
N ALA A 411 0.35 6.97 -11.79
CA ALA A 411 -0.50 8.12 -11.56
C ALA A 411 -1.51 8.28 -12.69
N THR A 412 -2.56 9.04 -12.43
CA THR A 412 -3.52 9.51 -13.42
C THR A 412 -2.91 10.65 -14.24
N ASN A 413 -3.43 10.95 -15.43
CA ASN A 413 -3.14 12.25 -16.05
C ASN A 413 -3.60 13.39 -15.13
N GLY A 414 -2.85 14.48 -15.06
CA GLY A 414 -3.02 15.51 -14.02
C GLY A 414 -2.77 14.98 -12.60
N GLY A 415 -2.17 13.79 -12.46
CA GLY A 415 -1.77 13.22 -11.19
C GLY A 415 -0.39 13.74 -10.76
N GLU A 416 -0.19 13.85 -9.45
CA GLU A 416 1.09 14.25 -8.85
C GLU A 416 2.07 13.09 -8.77
N VAL A 417 3.33 13.36 -9.12
CA VAL A 417 4.45 12.44 -8.91
C VAL A 417 5.59 13.20 -8.26
N LYS A 418 5.99 12.76 -7.07
CA LYS A 418 7.20 13.22 -6.41
C LYS A 418 8.40 12.51 -7.04
N VAL A 419 9.30 13.29 -7.62
CA VAL A 419 10.58 12.83 -8.18
C VAL A 419 11.68 13.17 -7.19
N THR A 420 12.38 12.16 -6.69
CA THR A 420 13.56 12.35 -5.82
C THR A 420 14.80 11.92 -6.57
N GLY A 421 15.77 12.81 -6.77
CA GLY A 421 17.01 12.50 -7.47
C GLY A 421 18.24 12.60 -6.58
N ALA A 422 19.24 11.77 -6.85
CA ALA A 422 20.55 11.81 -6.20
C ALA A 422 21.69 11.44 -7.15
N ASP A 423 22.91 11.77 -6.73
CA ASP A 423 24.16 11.59 -7.48
C ASP A 423 24.22 12.36 -8.81
N PHE A 424 23.55 13.51 -8.86
CA PHE A 424 23.74 14.51 -9.90
C PHE A 424 24.89 15.46 -9.54
N THR A 425 25.37 16.23 -10.50
CA THR A 425 26.41 17.24 -10.27
C THR A 425 25.92 18.23 -9.20
N PRO A 426 26.68 18.52 -8.13
CA PRO A 426 26.25 19.46 -7.09
C PRO A 426 25.96 20.87 -7.64
N ASN A 427 24.87 21.50 -7.17
CA ASN A 427 24.39 22.81 -7.63
C ASN A 427 24.16 22.90 -9.14
N SER A 428 23.85 21.77 -9.79
CA SER A 428 23.53 21.71 -11.22
C SER A 428 22.04 21.81 -11.46
N LYS A 429 21.69 22.34 -12.62
CA LYS A 429 20.30 22.38 -13.07
C LYS A 429 19.89 21.01 -13.63
N ILE A 430 18.69 20.60 -13.27
CA ILE A 430 18.04 19.39 -13.76
C ILE A 430 16.97 19.76 -14.78
N THR A 431 17.03 19.11 -15.93
CA THR A 431 15.94 19.06 -16.92
C THR A 431 15.16 17.78 -16.70
N MET A 432 13.83 17.86 -16.57
CA MET A 432 12.98 16.66 -16.51
C MET A 432 12.18 16.49 -17.79
N ASN A 433 12.07 15.23 -18.23
CA ASN A 433 11.26 14.85 -19.37
C ASN A 433 10.25 13.77 -18.95
N PHE A 434 9.04 13.85 -19.51
CA PHE A 434 8.09 12.77 -19.56
C PHE A 434 8.11 12.19 -20.97
N ASP A 435 8.48 10.93 -21.10
CA ASP A 435 8.91 10.32 -22.34
C ASP A 435 9.99 11.16 -23.03
N THR A 436 9.69 11.74 -24.18
CA THR A 436 10.59 12.66 -24.89
C THR A 436 10.33 14.12 -24.56
N ASP A 437 9.16 14.44 -24.01
CA ASP A 437 8.68 15.80 -23.85
C ASP A 437 9.22 16.40 -22.56
N VAL A 438 9.73 17.62 -22.67
CA VAL A 438 10.29 18.32 -21.51
C VAL A 438 9.13 18.82 -20.65
N ILE A 439 8.92 18.21 -19.48
CA ILE A 439 7.91 18.61 -18.48
C ILE A 439 8.42 19.67 -17.51
N SER A 440 9.74 19.84 -17.46
CA SER A 440 10.37 20.94 -16.73
C SER A 440 11.46 21.54 -17.60
N PRO A 441 11.13 22.50 -18.47
CA PRO A 441 12.16 23.25 -19.13
C PRO A 441 12.88 24.06 -18.06
N VAL A 442 14.19 23.91 -17.99
CA VAL A 442 15.06 24.94 -17.41
C VAL A 442 14.74 26.25 -18.16
N GLY A 443 13.86 27.08 -17.60
CA GLY A 443 13.40 28.33 -18.20
C GLY A 443 11.96 28.39 -18.69
N ASP A 444 11.11 27.39 -18.44
CA ASP A 444 9.65 27.53 -18.59
C ASP A 444 9.02 27.88 -17.23
N PRO A 445 8.26 28.99 -17.18
CA PRO A 445 7.72 29.44 -15.93
C PRO A 445 6.62 28.59 -15.28
N GLY A 446 6.14 27.52 -15.93
CA GLY A 446 5.13 26.60 -15.39
C GLY A 446 5.64 25.47 -14.49
N SER A 447 6.95 25.26 -14.41
CA SER A 447 7.51 24.17 -13.59
C SER A 447 7.56 24.56 -12.10
N ASN A 448 7.19 23.65 -11.20
CA ASN A 448 7.32 23.86 -9.75
C ASN A 448 8.32 22.86 -9.13
N PRO A 449 9.51 23.32 -8.68
CA PRO A 449 10.02 24.69 -8.75
C PRO A 449 10.47 25.09 -10.16
N LEU A 450 10.47 26.40 -10.45
CA LEU A 450 10.84 27.01 -11.75
C LEU A 450 12.22 26.55 -12.28
N PHE A 451 13.07 26.16 -11.36
CA PHE A 451 14.34 25.49 -11.62
C PHE A 451 14.54 24.42 -10.56
N ILE A 452 14.78 23.19 -11.00
CA ILE A 452 15.25 22.13 -10.12
C ILE A 452 16.76 22.19 -10.15
N THR A 453 17.33 22.58 -9.02
CA THR A 453 18.77 22.59 -8.83
C THR A 453 19.09 21.58 -7.76
N THR A 454 20.14 20.80 -7.98
CA THR A 454 20.65 19.91 -6.95
C THR A 454 21.24 20.71 -5.80
N ASP A 455 21.15 20.17 -4.59
CA ASP A 455 21.82 20.72 -3.44
C ASP A 455 23.35 20.52 -3.53
N SER A 456 24.06 20.91 -2.47
CA SER A 456 25.51 20.75 -2.38
C SER A 456 25.99 19.29 -2.39
N ALA A 457 25.08 18.33 -2.19
CA ALA A 457 25.35 16.90 -2.25
C ALA A 457 24.93 16.27 -3.59
N GLY A 458 24.38 17.05 -4.53
CA GLY A 458 23.91 16.51 -5.81
C GLY A 458 22.50 15.91 -5.75
N SER A 459 21.74 16.19 -4.69
CA SER A 459 20.37 15.68 -4.49
C SER A 459 19.31 16.71 -4.85
N PHE A 460 18.14 16.29 -5.30
CA PHE A 460 17.00 17.17 -5.52
C PHE A 460 15.67 16.46 -5.23
N VAL A 461 14.64 17.26 -4.99
CA VAL A 461 13.26 16.81 -4.96
C VAL A 461 12.44 17.73 -5.87
N ALA A 462 11.59 17.14 -6.69
CA ALA A 462 10.67 17.84 -7.57
C ALA A 462 9.28 17.23 -7.47
N LEU A 463 8.26 18.05 -7.71
CA LEU A 463 6.88 17.60 -7.88
C LEU A 463 6.51 17.83 -9.34
N ILE A 464 6.09 16.78 -10.03
CA ILE A 464 5.65 16.89 -11.43
C ILE A 464 4.19 16.51 -11.56
N GLN A 465 3.55 17.08 -12.58
CA GLN A 465 2.28 16.62 -13.08
C GLN A 465 2.49 15.65 -14.23
N VAL A 466 1.73 14.55 -14.21
CA VAL A 466 1.66 13.65 -15.37
C VAL A 466 0.92 14.39 -16.49
N PRO A 467 1.56 14.61 -17.66
CA PRO A 467 0.91 15.26 -18.78
C PRO A 467 -0.22 14.38 -19.33
N TRP A 468 -1.14 14.98 -20.09
CA TRP A 468 -2.21 14.26 -20.76
C TRP A 468 -1.67 13.36 -21.86
N VAL A 469 -1.49 12.08 -21.54
CA VAL A 469 -1.01 11.04 -22.46
C VAL A 469 -1.93 9.83 -22.44
N PRO A 470 -1.89 8.95 -23.47
CA PRO A 470 -2.60 7.68 -23.44
C PRO A 470 -2.20 6.84 -22.21
N VAL A 471 -3.08 5.95 -21.74
CA VAL A 471 -2.73 5.05 -20.64
C VAL A 471 -1.72 3.98 -21.03
N GLY A 472 -0.92 3.58 -20.04
CA GLY A 472 0.08 2.52 -20.21
C GLY A 472 1.42 2.86 -19.58
N ALA A 473 2.48 2.28 -20.12
CA ALA A 473 3.83 2.47 -19.63
C ALA A 473 4.47 3.69 -20.30
N HIS A 474 4.92 4.61 -19.48
CA HIS A 474 5.66 5.82 -19.86
C HIS A 474 6.95 5.89 -19.06
N THR A 475 7.73 6.94 -19.30
CA THR A 475 8.98 7.19 -18.58
C THR A 475 9.05 8.62 -18.07
N ILE A 476 9.70 8.80 -16.93
CA ILE A 476 10.17 10.10 -16.47
C ILE A 476 11.69 10.05 -16.45
N SER A 477 12.34 11.09 -16.93
CA SER A 477 13.80 11.22 -16.84
C SER A 477 14.22 12.55 -16.26
N ALA A 478 15.38 12.56 -15.61
CA ALA A 478 16.04 13.74 -15.10
C ALA A 478 17.47 13.77 -15.62
N THR A 479 17.87 14.91 -16.17
CA THR A 479 19.15 15.11 -16.85
C THR A 479 19.85 16.35 -16.33
N ASP A 480 21.13 16.23 -15.98
CA ASP A 480 22.04 17.36 -15.81
C ASP A 480 23.08 17.43 -16.94
N GLN A 481 24.12 18.24 -16.80
CA GLN A 481 25.15 18.41 -17.84
C GLN A 481 25.92 17.12 -18.20
N THR A 482 25.94 16.13 -17.32
CA THR A 482 26.83 14.97 -17.40
C THR A 482 26.11 13.63 -17.24
N HIS A 483 24.86 13.65 -16.78
CA HIS A 483 24.15 12.46 -16.33
C HIS A 483 22.65 12.55 -16.65
N THR A 484 22.08 11.44 -17.13
CA THR A 484 20.64 11.24 -17.30
C THR A 484 20.23 9.99 -16.54
N SER A 485 19.17 10.09 -15.75
CA SER A 485 18.49 8.96 -15.12
C SER A 485 17.03 8.90 -15.58
N THR A 486 16.52 7.69 -15.83
CA THR A 486 15.17 7.45 -16.34
C THR A 486 14.49 6.35 -15.52
N MET A 487 13.23 6.55 -15.15
CA MET A 487 12.40 5.58 -14.45
C MET A 487 11.05 5.42 -15.17
N GLY A 488 10.52 4.19 -15.19
CA GLY A 488 9.20 3.93 -15.75
C GLY A 488 8.08 4.39 -14.81
N ILE A 489 7.00 4.90 -15.39
CA ILE A 489 5.75 5.23 -14.70
C ILE A 489 4.57 4.60 -15.44
N THR A 490 3.58 4.11 -14.70
CA THR A 490 2.32 3.66 -15.32
C THR A 490 1.28 4.76 -15.26
N VAL A 491 0.87 5.27 -16.42
CA VAL A 491 -0.28 6.16 -16.52
C VAL A 491 -1.55 5.32 -16.47
N THR A 492 -2.38 5.62 -15.49
CA THR A 492 -3.69 4.97 -15.27
C THR A 492 -4.82 5.89 -15.76
N PRO A 493 -5.96 5.33 -16.20
CA PRO A 493 -7.08 6.15 -16.66
C PRO A 493 -7.43 7.16 -15.58
N ALA A 494 -7.48 8.43 -15.96
CA ALA A 494 -7.16 9.48 -15.02
C ALA A 494 -8.24 9.79 -13.99
N SER A 495 -9.39 9.10 -14.08
CA SER A 495 -10.62 9.48 -13.44
C SER A 495 -11.26 10.72 -14.02
N LEU A 496 -12.48 10.89 -13.57
CA LEU A 496 -13.52 11.68 -14.15
C LEU A 496 -13.67 12.94 -13.31
N LEU A 497 -13.74 14.14 -13.92
CA LEU A 497 -14.54 15.14 -13.22
C LEU A 497 -15.95 14.57 -13.15
N PHE A 498 -16.46 14.27 -11.96
CA PHE A 498 -17.72 13.57 -11.81
C PHE A 498 -18.63 14.39 -10.92
N GLY A 499 -19.63 15.03 -11.52
CA GLY A 499 -20.44 15.99 -10.79
C GLY A 499 -21.86 16.11 -11.33
N PRO A 500 -22.89 16.02 -10.46
CA PRO A 500 -22.78 15.72 -9.04
C PRO A 500 -22.54 14.21 -8.78
N SER A 501 -21.98 13.85 -7.62
CA SER A 501 -21.80 12.46 -7.18
C SER A 501 -23.00 11.89 -6.40
N THR A 502 -24.00 12.74 -6.14
CA THR A 502 -25.23 12.45 -5.43
C THR A 502 -26.35 13.31 -6.01
N GLY A 503 -27.56 12.78 -6.06
CA GLY A 503 -28.72 13.51 -6.56
C GLY A 503 -29.94 12.61 -6.67
N HIS A 504 -31.00 13.09 -7.27
CA HIS A 504 -32.19 12.29 -7.50
C HIS A 504 -32.07 11.47 -8.77
N ALA A 505 -32.95 10.49 -8.93
CA ALA A 505 -33.15 9.87 -10.24
C ALA A 505 -33.55 10.96 -11.26
N GLY A 506 -32.92 10.96 -12.43
CA GLY A 506 -33.06 12.03 -13.43
C GLY A 506 -32.03 13.15 -13.33
N THR A 507 -31.14 13.13 -12.33
CA THR A 507 -30.01 14.07 -12.27
C THR A 507 -29.09 13.88 -13.48
N THR A 508 -28.78 14.97 -14.19
CA THR A 508 -27.72 14.98 -15.20
C THR A 508 -26.37 15.04 -14.50
N VAL A 509 -25.52 14.08 -14.83
CA VAL A 509 -24.14 14.00 -14.37
C VAL A 509 -23.25 14.43 -15.50
N ASN A 510 -22.55 15.54 -15.28
CA ASN A 510 -21.52 16.00 -16.18
C ASN A 510 -20.22 15.28 -15.86
N PHE A 511 -19.49 14.98 -16.91
CA PHE A 511 -18.22 14.35 -16.76
C PHE A 511 -17.17 14.71 -17.79
N HIS A 512 -15.92 14.50 -17.41
CA HIS A 512 -14.82 14.49 -18.36
C HIS A 512 -13.98 13.24 -18.18
N ALA A 513 -14.06 12.33 -19.16
CA ALA A 513 -13.32 11.08 -19.16
C ALA A 513 -12.01 11.27 -19.88
N SER A 514 -10.92 10.84 -19.26
CA SER A 514 -9.60 11.25 -19.72
C SER A 514 -8.54 10.18 -19.49
N GLY A 515 -7.47 10.22 -20.30
CA GLY A 515 -6.50 9.13 -20.37
C GLY A 515 -7.09 7.81 -20.89
N PHE A 516 -8.08 7.83 -21.76
CA PHE A 516 -8.53 6.63 -22.47
C PHE A 516 -7.74 6.47 -23.78
N ALA A 517 -7.88 5.34 -24.48
CA ALA A 517 -7.21 5.17 -25.77
C ALA A 517 -7.65 6.26 -26.77
N GLU A 518 -6.71 6.73 -27.60
CA GLU A 518 -6.96 7.76 -28.62
C GLU A 518 -8.10 7.36 -29.57
N ASN A 519 -8.96 8.31 -29.93
CA ASN A 519 -10.05 8.14 -30.90
C ASN A 519 -10.98 6.92 -30.62
N SER A 520 -11.10 6.53 -29.36
CA SER A 520 -11.83 5.35 -28.89
C SER A 520 -13.24 5.71 -28.43
N THR A 521 -14.19 4.80 -28.64
CA THR A 521 -15.57 5.00 -28.18
C THR A 521 -15.67 4.76 -26.68
N ILE A 522 -16.27 5.70 -25.95
CA ILE A 522 -16.55 5.59 -24.52
C ILE A 522 -17.93 4.99 -24.29
N THR A 523 -17.99 3.99 -23.42
CA THR A 523 -19.22 3.42 -22.89
C THR A 523 -19.31 3.71 -21.39
N ILE A 524 -20.46 4.20 -20.94
CA ILE A 524 -20.76 4.39 -19.53
C ILE A 524 -21.84 3.41 -19.13
N THR A 525 -21.63 2.72 -18.01
CA THR A 525 -22.62 1.84 -17.40
C THR A 525 -22.95 2.30 -15.99
N LEU A 526 -24.23 2.19 -15.61
CA LEU A 526 -24.74 2.32 -14.26
C LEU A 526 -25.28 0.95 -13.84
N ASP A 527 -24.81 0.39 -12.73
CA ASP A 527 -25.11 -0.99 -12.31
C ASP A 527 -24.86 -2.03 -13.41
N GLY A 528 -23.82 -1.80 -14.23
CA GLY A 528 -23.49 -2.66 -15.38
C GLY A 528 -24.42 -2.48 -16.59
N THR A 529 -25.39 -1.57 -16.55
CA THR A 529 -26.29 -1.25 -17.68
C THR A 529 -25.84 0.03 -18.38
N ALA A 530 -25.66 -0.01 -19.71
CA ALA A 530 -25.25 1.16 -20.47
C ALA A 530 -26.23 2.34 -20.36
N VAL A 531 -25.71 3.55 -20.15
CA VAL A 531 -26.48 4.80 -20.14
C VAL A 531 -26.13 5.66 -21.35
N ALA A 532 -27.10 6.39 -21.88
CA ALA A 532 -26.89 7.27 -23.02
C ALA A 532 -26.06 8.50 -22.62
N THR A 533 -25.05 8.80 -23.43
CA THR A 533 -24.18 9.97 -23.24
C THR A 533 -24.62 11.14 -24.13
N THR A 534 -24.19 12.35 -23.76
CA THR A 534 -24.25 13.54 -24.60
C THR A 534 -22.82 14.11 -24.66
N PRO A 535 -22.18 14.13 -25.85
CA PRO A 535 -22.66 13.64 -27.14
C PRO A 535 -22.81 12.10 -27.22
N SER A 536 -23.55 11.63 -28.21
CA SER A 536 -23.71 10.20 -28.54
C SER A 536 -23.56 9.99 -30.06
N PRO A 537 -22.57 9.20 -30.54
CA PRO A 537 -21.58 8.48 -29.74
C PRO A 537 -20.60 9.44 -29.04
N LEU A 538 -20.11 9.04 -27.87
CA LEU A 538 -18.98 9.71 -27.22
C LEU A 538 -17.69 9.03 -27.64
N THR A 539 -16.74 9.79 -28.17
CA THR A 539 -15.43 9.31 -28.60
C THR A 539 -14.34 10.19 -28.02
N THR A 540 -13.21 9.60 -27.67
CA THR A 540 -12.04 10.33 -27.18
C THR A 540 -11.34 11.10 -28.30
N SER A 541 -10.59 12.14 -27.94
CA SER A 541 -9.68 12.88 -28.81
C SER A 541 -8.41 12.06 -29.14
N ALA A 542 -7.45 12.68 -29.84
CA ALA A 542 -6.13 12.06 -30.08
C ALA A 542 -5.30 11.90 -28.80
N GLU A 543 -5.62 12.70 -27.78
CA GLU A 543 -4.98 12.71 -26.47
C GLU A 543 -5.68 11.75 -25.48
N GLY A 544 -6.79 11.13 -25.88
CA GLY A 544 -7.54 10.20 -25.02
C GLY A 544 -8.69 10.83 -24.22
N GLU A 545 -9.14 12.02 -24.62
CA GLU A 545 -10.06 12.87 -23.85
C GLU A 545 -11.50 12.86 -24.37
N ALA A 546 -12.50 12.75 -23.50
CA ALA A 546 -13.92 12.60 -23.83
C ALA A 546 -14.83 13.30 -22.80
N PRO A 547 -15.05 14.63 -22.93
CA PRO A 547 -16.04 15.33 -22.13
C PRO A 547 -17.46 14.98 -22.57
N GLY A 548 -18.36 14.87 -21.61
CA GLY A 548 -19.76 14.58 -21.89
C GLY A 548 -20.65 14.65 -20.65
N SER A 549 -21.89 14.20 -20.82
CA SER A 549 -22.82 14.03 -19.71
C SER A 549 -23.68 12.80 -19.92
N PHE A 550 -24.25 12.27 -18.84
CA PHE A 550 -25.30 11.28 -18.90
C PHE A 550 -26.35 11.60 -17.83
N THR A 551 -27.53 11.02 -17.96
CA THR A 551 -28.61 11.23 -16.97
C THR A 551 -28.83 9.97 -16.19
N ILE A 552 -28.89 10.09 -14.85
CA ILE A 552 -29.26 8.98 -13.97
C ILE A 552 -30.67 8.52 -14.35
N PRO A 553 -30.88 7.23 -14.67
CA PRO A 553 -32.19 6.72 -15.06
C PRO A 553 -33.26 7.06 -14.03
N THR A 554 -34.43 7.49 -14.48
CA THR A 554 -35.58 7.78 -13.60
C THR A 554 -36.08 6.54 -12.83
N SER A 555 -35.66 5.35 -13.25
CA SER A 555 -35.92 4.07 -12.59
C SER A 555 -34.87 3.67 -11.53
N ALA A 556 -33.79 4.43 -11.36
CA ALA A 556 -32.75 4.12 -10.38
C ALA A 556 -33.32 4.21 -8.96
N THR A 557 -33.01 3.21 -8.12
CA THR A 557 -33.49 3.14 -6.73
C THR A 557 -32.67 4.06 -5.81
N VAL A 558 -33.14 4.34 -4.60
CA VAL A 558 -32.31 5.04 -3.61
C VAL A 558 -31.14 4.16 -3.18
N GLY A 559 -29.92 4.70 -3.16
CA GLY A 559 -28.70 3.99 -2.78
C GLY A 559 -27.48 4.36 -3.60
N ALA A 560 -26.36 3.69 -3.34
CA ALA A 560 -25.15 3.83 -4.14
C ALA A 560 -25.23 2.93 -5.39
N HIS A 561 -24.95 3.52 -6.54
CA HIS A 561 -24.97 2.86 -7.85
C HIS A 561 -23.57 2.93 -8.46
N PRO A 562 -22.87 1.79 -8.66
CA PRO A 562 -21.59 1.77 -9.35
C PRO A 562 -21.72 2.27 -10.78
N ILE A 563 -20.75 3.09 -11.17
CA ILE A 563 -20.57 3.57 -12.53
C ILE A 563 -19.25 3.03 -13.05
N GLN A 564 -19.29 2.47 -14.26
CA GLN A 564 -18.07 2.16 -15.00
C GLN A 564 -18.02 2.89 -16.32
N ILE A 565 -16.85 3.39 -16.65
CA ILE A 565 -16.54 4.11 -17.88
C ILE A 565 -15.43 3.31 -18.55
N SER A 566 -15.68 2.87 -19.77
CA SER A 566 -14.75 2.01 -20.49
C SER A 566 -14.58 2.45 -21.93
N ASP A 567 -13.37 2.29 -22.46
CA ASP A 567 -13.10 2.46 -23.88
C ASP A 567 -13.17 1.12 -24.65
N ALA A 568 -13.08 1.19 -25.97
CA ALA A 568 -13.07 -0.01 -26.84
C ALA A 568 -11.80 -0.87 -26.68
N SER A 569 -10.75 -0.35 -26.05
CA SER A 569 -9.47 -1.03 -25.81
C SER A 569 -9.48 -1.81 -24.49
N GLY A 570 -10.55 -1.71 -23.69
CA GLY A 570 -10.73 -2.44 -22.44
C GLY A 570 -10.18 -1.70 -21.22
N HIS A 571 -9.79 -0.43 -21.34
CA HIS A 571 -9.47 0.39 -20.18
C HIS A 571 -10.75 0.77 -19.44
N VAL A 572 -10.72 0.71 -18.11
CA VAL A 572 -11.91 0.92 -17.27
C VAL A 572 -11.59 1.85 -16.12
N TYR A 573 -12.44 2.86 -15.91
CA TYR A 573 -12.52 3.65 -14.69
C TYR A 573 -13.83 3.34 -13.95
N SER A 574 -13.79 3.26 -12.62
CA SER A 574 -14.97 2.95 -11.79
C SER A 574 -15.18 4.02 -10.71
N THR A 575 -16.43 4.43 -10.52
CA THR A 575 -16.88 5.33 -9.45
C THR A 575 -18.29 4.92 -9.00
N SER A 576 -18.99 5.74 -8.21
CA SER A 576 -20.38 5.52 -7.85
C SER A 576 -21.17 6.82 -7.78
N PHE A 577 -22.44 6.78 -8.17
CA PHE A 577 -23.41 7.83 -7.90
C PHE A 577 -24.33 7.41 -6.76
N THR A 578 -24.59 8.30 -5.80
CA THR A 578 -25.59 8.04 -4.76
C THR A 578 -26.93 8.65 -5.15
N VAL A 579 -27.89 7.81 -5.51
CA VAL A 579 -29.28 8.23 -5.72
C VAL A 579 -29.93 8.45 -4.35
N THR A 580 -30.45 9.65 -4.13
CA THR A 580 -31.08 10.07 -2.87
C THR A 580 -32.60 10.05 -3.00
N ASP A 581 -33.29 9.91 -1.86
CA ASP A 581 -34.74 10.03 -1.80
C ASP A 581 -35.19 11.40 -2.34
N PRO A 582 -36.26 11.51 -3.15
CA PRO A 582 -36.75 12.79 -3.69
C PRO A 582 -37.08 13.87 -2.66
N SER A 583 -37.21 13.52 -1.38
CA SER A 583 -37.37 14.48 -0.27
C SER A 583 -36.06 14.99 0.32
N THR A 584 -34.92 14.39 -0.07
CA THR A 584 -33.59 14.81 0.35
C THR A 584 -33.24 16.11 -0.35
N LYS A 585 -32.98 17.17 0.42
CA LYS A 585 -32.60 18.44 -0.17
C LYS A 585 -31.28 18.35 -0.94
N VAL A 586 -31.20 19.03 -2.08
CA VAL A 586 -30.00 19.12 -2.91
C VAL A 586 -29.68 20.58 -3.24
N PHE A 587 -28.42 20.83 -3.60
CA PHE A 587 -28.02 22.16 -4.03
C PHE A 587 -28.46 22.44 -5.48
N SER A 588 -28.85 23.68 -5.75
CA SER A 588 -29.24 24.14 -7.10
C SER A 588 -28.94 25.63 -7.25
N SER A 589 -28.51 26.06 -8.45
CA SER A 589 -28.47 27.48 -8.79
C SER A 589 -29.83 27.99 -9.26
N GLN A 590 -30.14 29.23 -8.93
CA GLN A 590 -31.26 29.98 -9.48
C GLN A 590 -30.83 31.40 -9.86
N ASP A 591 -31.03 31.77 -11.12
CA ASP A 591 -30.89 33.15 -11.59
C ASP A 591 -31.90 34.07 -10.86
N ILE A 592 -31.40 35.15 -10.26
CA ILE A 592 -32.24 36.18 -9.61
C ILE A 592 -32.22 37.51 -10.36
N VAL A 593 -31.19 37.74 -11.19
CA VAL A 593 -31.06 38.89 -12.09
C VAL A 593 -30.53 38.37 -13.41
N THR A 594 -31.17 38.75 -14.52
CA THR A 594 -30.75 38.35 -15.88
C THR A 594 -30.66 39.57 -16.80
N GLY A 595 -30.04 39.38 -17.97
CA GLY A 595 -29.93 40.42 -18.99
C GLY A 595 -28.93 41.52 -18.66
N LEU A 596 -27.96 41.25 -17.79
CA LEU A 596 -26.79 42.12 -17.66
C LEU A 596 -25.90 41.98 -18.90
N PRO A 597 -25.12 43.01 -19.26
CA PRO A 597 -24.28 42.95 -20.46
C PRO A 597 -23.24 41.84 -20.37
N VAL A 598 -22.94 41.20 -21.51
CA VAL A 598 -22.02 40.05 -21.63
C VAL A 598 -20.88 40.28 -22.61
N THR A 599 -20.75 41.49 -23.18
CA THR A 599 -19.62 41.78 -24.07
C THR A 599 -18.36 41.94 -23.23
N GLN A 600 -17.19 41.52 -23.72
CA GLN A 600 -15.93 41.64 -22.97
C GLN A 600 -15.71 43.05 -22.36
N THR A 601 -16.12 44.09 -23.08
CA THR A 601 -15.99 45.49 -22.66
C THR A 601 -17.01 45.94 -21.60
N SER A 602 -18.03 45.14 -21.30
CA SER A 602 -19.12 45.51 -20.40
C SER A 602 -19.65 44.36 -19.53
N GLN A 603 -18.99 43.20 -19.55
CA GLN A 603 -19.35 42.05 -18.73
C GLN A 603 -19.22 42.38 -17.23
N THR A 604 -19.97 41.62 -16.45
CA THR A 604 -19.94 41.65 -14.99
C THR A 604 -18.61 41.16 -14.43
N ASP A 605 -18.22 41.67 -13.25
CA ASP A 605 -16.95 41.29 -12.59
C ASP A 605 -17.13 41.07 -11.08
N GLY A 606 -17.41 42.12 -10.31
CA GLY A 606 -17.61 42.03 -8.86
C GLY A 606 -19.03 42.38 -8.39
N MET A 607 -19.38 41.95 -7.18
CA MET A 607 -20.63 42.32 -6.50
C MET A 607 -20.43 42.62 -5.01
N ALA A 608 -21.21 43.57 -4.48
CA ALA A 608 -21.23 43.82 -3.04
C ALA A 608 -22.63 44.18 -2.55
N PHE A 609 -23.10 43.46 -1.53
CA PHE A 609 -24.31 43.82 -0.80
C PHE A 609 -24.07 45.09 0.00
N ILE A 610 -25.03 46.02 -0.09
CA ILE A 610 -25.00 47.27 0.64
C ILE A 610 -25.22 46.95 2.13
N PRO A 611 -24.25 47.23 3.04
CA PRO A 611 -24.39 46.98 4.46
C PRO A 611 -25.30 48.04 5.10
N ASP A 612 -26.60 47.93 4.87
CA ASP A 612 -27.62 48.68 5.60
C ASP A 612 -27.95 47.98 6.94
N LYS A 613 -26.93 47.95 7.82
CA LYS A 613 -26.92 47.39 9.19
C LYS A 613 -27.39 45.93 9.36
N GLY A 614 -26.81 45.00 8.61
CA GLY A 614 -26.97 43.56 8.90
C GLY A 614 -28.43 43.09 8.81
N PRO A 615 -28.78 41.93 9.38
CA PRO A 615 -30.14 41.38 9.25
C PRO A 615 -31.18 42.32 9.89
N GLY A 616 -31.93 43.04 9.03
CA GLY A 616 -33.09 43.87 9.36
C GLY A 616 -32.79 45.09 10.23
N VAL A 617 -32.55 46.26 9.62
CA VAL A 617 -33.54 47.36 9.46
C VAL A 617 -32.94 48.35 8.43
N ASP A 618 -33.36 48.40 7.16
CA ASP A 618 -34.55 47.80 6.51
C ASP A 618 -34.36 46.34 6.05
N GLY A 619 -33.11 45.84 6.05
CA GLY A 619 -32.80 44.51 5.55
C GLY A 619 -33.09 44.37 4.05
N SER A 620 -32.94 45.45 3.28
CA SER A 620 -33.34 45.47 1.88
C SER A 620 -32.68 44.34 1.13
N GLY A 621 -31.36 44.14 1.27
CA GLY A 621 -30.61 43.19 0.44
C GLY A 621 -30.30 43.73 -0.95
N SER A 622 -30.35 45.04 -1.12
CA SER A 622 -29.89 45.70 -2.33
C SER A 622 -28.37 45.59 -2.45
N PHE A 623 -27.86 45.47 -3.68
CA PHE A 623 -26.45 45.26 -3.94
C PHE A 623 -25.99 45.99 -5.19
N MET A 624 -24.68 46.19 -5.29
CA MET A 624 -24.05 46.76 -6.47
C MET A 624 -23.35 45.68 -7.29
N VAL A 625 -23.38 45.81 -8.61
CA VAL A 625 -22.67 44.95 -9.55
C VAL A 625 -21.78 45.82 -10.44
N LEU A 626 -20.52 45.42 -10.57
CA LEU A 626 -19.56 46.06 -11.45
C LEU A 626 -19.68 45.53 -12.87
N LEU A 627 -19.59 46.43 -13.84
CA LEU A 627 -19.29 46.11 -15.22
C LEU A 627 -17.87 46.54 -15.53
N LYS A 628 -17.06 45.67 -16.16
CA LYS A 628 -15.63 45.92 -16.45
C LYS A 628 -15.38 47.23 -17.18
N GLY A 629 -16.34 47.66 -18.00
CA GLY A 629 -16.29 48.93 -18.72
C GLY A 629 -16.40 50.20 -17.87
N GLY A 630 -16.47 50.08 -16.54
CA GLY A 630 -16.48 51.21 -15.61
C GLY A 630 -17.86 51.59 -15.08
N THR A 631 -18.93 50.89 -15.47
CA THR A 631 -20.29 51.19 -15.00
C THR A 631 -20.62 50.36 -13.77
N VAL A 632 -21.17 51.00 -12.74
CA VAL A 632 -21.67 50.35 -11.53
C VAL A 632 -23.18 50.38 -11.54
N ILE A 633 -23.80 49.21 -11.49
CA ILE A 633 -25.25 49.04 -11.46
C ILE A 633 -25.70 48.77 -10.03
N VAL A 634 -26.83 49.34 -9.63
CA VAL A 634 -27.49 48.97 -8.37
C VAL A 634 -28.68 48.06 -8.68
N ILE A 635 -28.78 46.97 -7.94
CA ILE A 635 -29.91 46.06 -7.93
C ILE A 635 -30.65 46.24 -6.60
N ASN A 636 -31.90 46.69 -6.70
CA ASN A 636 -32.76 46.87 -5.55
C ASN A 636 -33.51 45.58 -5.26
N ASN A 637 -33.54 45.17 -3.99
CA ASN A 637 -34.45 44.14 -3.56
C ASN A 637 -35.79 44.77 -3.15
N THR A 638 -36.87 44.33 -3.80
CA THR A 638 -38.23 44.82 -3.56
C THR A 638 -39.01 43.96 -2.54
N GLY A 639 -38.34 43.02 -1.87
CA GLY A 639 -38.89 42.05 -0.93
C GLY A 639 -39.33 40.74 -1.58
N THR A 640 -39.73 40.77 -2.86
CA THR A 640 -40.10 39.56 -3.62
C THR A 640 -39.20 39.30 -4.82
N THR A 641 -38.57 40.34 -5.36
CA THR A 641 -37.73 40.26 -6.57
C THR A 641 -36.58 41.25 -6.51
N PHE A 642 -35.52 40.95 -7.26
CA PHE A 642 -34.40 41.84 -7.49
C PHE A 642 -34.59 42.61 -8.80
N VAL A 643 -34.49 43.93 -8.73
CA VAL A 643 -34.79 44.83 -9.86
C VAL A 643 -33.63 45.80 -10.07
N LYS A 644 -33.09 45.80 -11.29
CA LYS A 644 -32.08 46.77 -11.72
C LYS A 644 -32.62 48.20 -11.66
N GLN A 645 -31.88 49.12 -11.03
CA GLN A 645 -32.19 50.55 -11.05
C GLN A 645 -32.22 51.12 -12.48
N SER A 646 -33.03 52.16 -12.69
CA SER A 646 -33.14 52.83 -14.00
C SER A 646 -31.89 53.63 -14.38
N VAL A 647 -31.05 53.96 -13.41
CA VAL A 647 -29.79 54.70 -13.59
C VAL A 647 -28.65 53.94 -12.90
N PRO A 648 -27.41 54.01 -13.43
CA PRO A 648 -26.25 53.46 -12.75
C PRO A 648 -25.93 54.28 -11.48
N PHE A 649 -25.21 53.67 -10.54
CA PHE A 649 -24.65 54.38 -9.39
C PHE A 649 -23.64 55.45 -9.86
N VAL A 650 -22.70 55.01 -10.71
CA VAL A 650 -21.69 55.85 -11.36
C VAL A 650 -21.14 55.15 -12.61
N THR A 651 -20.63 55.93 -13.55
CA THR A 651 -19.69 55.45 -14.57
C THR A 651 -18.31 56.03 -14.21
N VAL A 652 -17.43 55.18 -13.70
CA VAL A 652 -16.09 55.55 -13.25
C VAL A 652 -15.28 56.05 -14.46
N PRO A 653 -14.73 57.28 -14.42
CA PRO A 653 -13.99 57.82 -15.54
C PRO A 653 -12.65 57.11 -15.72
N THR A 654 -12.04 57.26 -16.90
CA THR A 654 -10.66 56.82 -17.20
C THR A 654 -10.36 55.32 -17.08
N VAL A 655 -11.39 54.47 -16.96
CA VAL A 655 -11.24 53.01 -17.02
C VAL A 655 -10.68 52.60 -18.39
N GLN A 656 -9.68 51.73 -18.38
CA GLN A 656 -8.92 51.27 -19.55
C GLN A 656 -8.64 49.77 -19.49
N GLY A 657 -8.24 49.21 -20.63
CA GLY A 657 -7.84 47.81 -20.75
C GLY A 657 -9.06 46.88 -20.75
N TYR A 658 -9.72 46.71 -21.89
CA TYR A 658 -10.91 45.85 -21.99
C TYR A 658 -10.59 44.43 -22.44
N ASN A 659 -9.35 43.98 -22.22
CA ASN A 659 -8.87 42.66 -22.59
C ASN A 659 -8.53 41.89 -21.30
N GLU A 660 -8.75 40.57 -21.30
CA GLU A 660 -8.51 39.67 -20.17
C GLU A 660 -9.14 40.16 -18.85
N ASP A 661 -8.34 40.65 -17.90
CA ASP A 661 -8.76 41.04 -16.55
C ASP A 661 -8.53 42.52 -16.22
N ALA A 662 -8.22 43.39 -17.19
CA ALA A 662 -8.21 44.83 -16.94
C ALA A 662 -9.63 45.44 -16.95
N GLY A 663 -9.81 46.56 -16.24
CA GLY A 663 -11.08 47.30 -16.19
C GLY A 663 -11.47 47.78 -14.80
N LEU A 664 -12.76 47.77 -14.50
CA LEU A 664 -13.31 47.97 -13.15
C LEU A 664 -13.55 46.61 -12.49
N LEU A 665 -12.74 46.27 -11.48
CA LEU A 665 -12.54 44.88 -11.04
C LEU A 665 -12.93 44.62 -9.59
N GLY A 666 -12.76 45.62 -8.73
CA GLY A 666 -12.97 45.46 -7.29
C GLY A 666 -14.04 46.39 -6.77
N ILE A 667 -14.88 45.89 -5.86
CA ILE A 667 -15.84 46.70 -5.10
C ILE A 667 -15.74 46.33 -3.62
N ALA A 668 -15.64 47.35 -2.77
CA ALA A 668 -15.76 47.18 -1.33
C ALA A 668 -16.64 48.29 -0.77
N ILE A 669 -17.68 47.91 -0.04
CA ILE A 669 -18.54 48.88 0.64
C ILE A 669 -18.01 49.06 2.06
N ASP A 670 -17.93 50.31 2.51
CA ASP A 670 -17.46 50.64 3.86
C ASP A 670 -18.31 49.92 4.92
N PRO A 671 -17.71 49.20 5.89
CA PRO A 671 -18.45 48.59 7.00
C PRO A 671 -19.32 49.58 7.79
N HIS A 672 -18.96 50.87 7.76
CA HIS A 672 -19.70 51.97 8.36
C HIS A 672 -20.63 52.68 7.37
N TRP A 673 -21.03 52.01 6.27
CA TRP A 673 -21.90 52.51 5.21
C TRP A 673 -23.07 53.36 5.70
N THR A 674 -23.72 52.94 6.78
CA THR A 674 -24.87 53.65 7.36
C THR A 674 -24.57 55.04 7.92
N THR A 675 -23.29 55.40 8.00
CA THR A 675 -22.81 56.72 8.41
C THR A 675 -21.94 57.37 7.33
N THR A 676 -21.12 56.59 6.62
CA THR A 676 -20.16 57.14 5.65
C THR A 676 -20.75 57.21 4.24
N HIS A 677 -21.66 56.29 3.90
CA HIS A 677 -22.15 56.06 2.54
C HIS A 677 -21.02 55.87 1.53
N GLN A 678 -19.87 55.34 1.96
CA GLN A 678 -18.67 55.22 1.14
C GLN A 678 -18.59 53.85 0.46
N VAL A 679 -18.23 53.87 -0.82
CA VAL A 679 -17.91 52.68 -1.62
C VAL A 679 -16.58 52.90 -2.33
N TYR A 680 -15.80 51.84 -2.42
CA TYR A 680 -14.45 51.82 -2.97
C TYR A 680 -14.44 50.96 -4.22
N PHE A 681 -13.73 51.42 -5.25
CA PHE A 681 -13.54 50.69 -6.48
C PHE A 681 -12.07 50.52 -6.84
N TYR A 682 -11.72 49.34 -7.33
CA TYR A 682 -10.43 49.05 -7.96
C TYR A 682 -10.59 49.19 -9.47
N ARG A 683 -9.78 50.05 -10.09
CA ARG A 683 -9.78 50.23 -11.55
C ARG A 683 -8.38 50.16 -12.14
N THR A 684 -8.30 49.65 -13.36
CA THR A 684 -7.19 49.89 -14.28
C THR A 684 -7.45 51.19 -15.05
N ALA A 685 -6.50 52.13 -15.00
CA ALA A 685 -6.61 53.45 -15.62
C ALA A 685 -5.32 53.85 -16.35
N SER A 686 -5.44 54.66 -17.41
CA SER A 686 -4.27 55.27 -18.06
C SER A 686 -3.97 56.64 -17.44
N ILE A 687 -2.87 56.71 -16.70
CA ILE A 687 -2.39 57.92 -16.02
C ILE A 687 -1.13 58.41 -16.73
N ASN A 688 -1.21 59.58 -17.36
CA ASN A 688 -0.12 60.14 -18.17
C ASN A 688 0.42 59.17 -19.24
N GLY A 689 -0.46 58.36 -19.83
CA GLY A 689 -0.10 57.39 -20.86
C GLY A 689 0.42 56.04 -20.34
N VAL A 690 0.45 55.82 -19.02
CA VAL A 690 0.88 54.57 -18.39
C VAL A 690 -0.31 53.90 -17.70
N LEU A 691 -0.51 52.60 -17.92
CA LEU A 691 -1.51 51.84 -17.18
C LEU A 691 -1.12 51.73 -15.72
N GLN A 692 -2.05 52.05 -14.83
CA GLN A 692 -1.90 51.90 -13.39
C GLN A 692 -3.22 51.42 -12.79
N ASN A 693 -3.11 50.62 -11.74
CA ASN A 693 -4.23 50.25 -10.91
C ASN A 693 -4.42 51.31 -9.83
N GLN A 694 -5.68 51.64 -9.54
CA GLN A 694 -6.05 52.67 -8.59
C GLN A 694 -7.24 52.21 -7.76
N ILE A 695 -7.20 52.55 -6.47
CA ILE A 695 -8.32 52.43 -5.56
C ILE A 695 -8.91 53.82 -5.38
N VAL A 696 -10.16 53.96 -5.80
CA VAL A 696 -10.91 55.22 -5.73
C VAL A 696 -12.12 55.06 -4.83
N ARG A 697 -12.51 56.14 -4.17
CA ARG A 697 -13.66 56.20 -3.25
C ARG A 697 -14.71 57.14 -3.79
N TYR A 698 -15.97 56.75 -3.62
CA TYR A 698 -17.16 57.55 -3.89
C TYR A 698 -18.05 57.60 -2.65
N THR A 699 -18.78 58.71 -2.50
CA THR A 699 -19.86 58.83 -1.50
C THR A 699 -21.20 58.67 -2.21
N ALA A 700 -22.10 57.86 -1.66
CA ALA A 700 -23.44 57.67 -2.18
C ALA A 700 -24.42 58.72 -1.64
N THR A 701 -25.42 59.03 -2.44
CA THR A 701 -26.60 59.82 -2.11
C THR A 701 -27.83 59.23 -2.81
N THR A 702 -28.98 59.82 -2.59
CA THR A 702 -30.24 59.41 -3.24
C THR A 702 -30.71 60.51 -4.17
N ASP A 703 -31.01 60.16 -5.42
CA ASP A 703 -31.61 61.11 -6.35
C ASP A 703 -33.09 61.38 -6.03
N THR A 704 -33.71 62.31 -6.77
CA THR A 704 -35.14 62.65 -6.58
C THR A 704 -36.12 61.50 -6.84
N SER A 705 -35.69 60.44 -7.53
CA SER A 705 -36.49 59.24 -7.84
C SER A 705 -36.25 58.11 -6.85
N GLY A 706 -35.40 58.31 -5.83
CA GLY A 706 -35.08 57.28 -4.85
C GLY A 706 -33.93 56.34 -5.26
N ASN A 707 -33.25 56.60 -6.38
CA ASN A 707 -32.13 55.76 -6.82
C ASN A 707 -30.87 56.07 -5.99
N ILE A 708 -30.13 55.02 -5.64
CA ILE A 708 -28.80 55.16 -5.04
C ILE A 708 -27.82 55.55 -6.15
N VAL A 709 -27.21 56.72 -6.02
CA VAL A 709 -26.30 57.34 -7.00
C VAL A 709 -25.08 57.95 -6.32
N SER A 710 -24.01 58.17 -7.06
CA SER A 710 -22.84 58.89 -6.56
C SER A 710 -23.14 60.37 -6.29
N ASP A 711 -22.66 60.89 -5.15
CA ASP A 711 -22.71 62.30 -4.79
C ASP A 711 -21.67 63.08 -5.60
N THR A 712 -22.13 63.70 -6.68
CA THR A 712 -21.29 64.52 -7.57
C THR A 712 -20.69 65.75 -6.90
N THR A 713 -21.19 66.18 -5.73
CA THR A 713 -20.60 67.29 -4.96
C THR A 713 -19.35 66.88 -4.20
N LYS A 714 -19.20 65.59 -3.89
CA LYS A 714 -17.99 65.00 -3.30
C LYS A 714 -17.01 64.54 -4.38
N GLY A 715 -17.54 64.02 -5.48
CA GLY A 715 -16.73 63.53 -6.59
C GLY A 715 -15.93 62.27 -6.25
N GLU A 716 -14.95 61.98 -7.09
CA GLU A 716 -14.01 60.87 -6.92
C GLU A 716 -12.85 61.26 -6.01
N GLU A 717 -12.48 60.39 -5.07
CA GLU A 717 -11.29 60.54 -4.24
C GLU A 717 -10.30 59.39 -4.50
N LEU A 718 -9.05 59.71 -4.83
CA LEU A 718 -7.99 58.71 -4.97
C LEU A 718 -7.49 58.28 -3.59
N ILE A 719 -7.68 57.01 -3.25
CA ILE A 719 -7.21 56.42 -1.99
C ILE A 719 -5.79 55.90 -2.15
N LEU A 720 -5.57 55.00 -3.11
CA LEU A 720 -4.26 54.43 -3.41
C LEU A 720 -4.04 54.42 -4.93
N GLY A 721 -2.88 54.90 -5.37
CA GLY A 721 -2.48 54.90 -6.77
C GLY A 721 -1.01 54.51 -6.92
N GLY A 722 -0.52 54.48 -8.16
CA GLY A 722 0.85 54.02 -8.44
C GLY A 722 1.02 52.51 -8.29
N VAL A 723 -0.08 51.75 -8.24
CA VAL A 723 -0.05 50.29 -8.31
C VAL A 723 0.24 49.90 -9.76
N PRO A 724 1.27 49.09 -10.04
CA PRO A 724 1.54 48.64 -11.41
C PRO A 724 0.32 47.95 -12.02
N ALA A 725 0.12 48.17 -13.32
CA ALA A 725 -0.93 47.52 -14.10
C ALA A 725 -0.43 47.20 -15.50
N THR A 726 -1.01 46.17 -16.10
CA THR A 726 -0.83 45.85 -17.51
C THR A 726 -2.20 45.52 -18.12
N ALA A 727 -2.22 44.92 -19.31
CA ALA A 727 -3.48 44.44 -19.88
C ALA A 727 -4.03 43.20 -19.14
N SER A 728 -3.20 42.54 -18.32
CA SER A 728 -3.45 41.21 -17.76
C SER A 728 -2.89 41.08 -16.34
N HIS A 729 -3.46 40.18 -15.54
CA HIS A 729 -3.13 39.99 -14.12
C HIS A 729 -3.21 41.27 -13.30
N ASN A 730 -4.35 41.93 -13.38
CA ASN A 730 -4.62 43.11 -12.56
C ASN A 730 -5.25 42.75 -11.22
N SER A 731 -5.77 41.52 -11.05
CA SER A 731 -6.51 41.08 -9.86
C SER A 731 -7.63 42.09 -9.52
N GLY A 732 -7.66 42.63 -8.30
CA GLY A 732 -8.50 43.78 -7.98
C GLY A 732 -9.56 43.52 -6.93
N HIS A 733 -9.76 42.27 -6.47
CA HIS A 733 -10.68 41.99 -5.37
C HIS A 733 -10.29 42.78 -4.11
N MET A 734 -11.30 43.26 -3.37
CA MET A 734 -11.09 44.07 -2.18
C MET A 734 -12.11 43.72 -1.11
N LYS A 735 -11.67 43.69 0.15
CA LYS A 735 -12.59 43.48 1.28
C LYS A 735 -12.10 44.15 2.55
N PHE A 736 -13.04 44.68 3.31
CA PHE A 736 -12.74 45.20 4.64
C PHE A 736 -12.65 44.08 5.67
N ASP A 737 -11.65 44.15 6.55
CA ASP A 737 -11.65 43.36 7.77
C ASP A 737 -12.52 43.99 8.87
N ALA A 738 -12.75 43.25 9.95
CA ALA A 738 -13.55 43.71 11.09
C ALA A 738 -12.93 44.92 11.83
N GLN A 739 -11.66 45.25 11.58
CA GLN A 739 -10.96 46.40 12.15
C GLN A 739 -11.08 47.65 11.25
N GLY A 740 -11.73 47.54 10.09
CA GLY A 740 -11.89 48.64 9.15
C GLY A 740 -10.68 48.86 8.24
N ASN A 741 -9.77 47.90 8.12
CA ASN A 741 -8.72 47.95 7.11
C ASN A 741 -9.23 47.36 5.80
N LEU A 742 -8.92 48.04 4.70
CA LEU A 742 -9.18 47.58 3.35
C LEU A 742 -8.02 46.68 2.90
N ASN A 743 -8.33 45.40 2.67
CA ASN A 743 -7.43 44.44 2.07
C ASN A 743 -7.65 44.42 0.56
N ILE A 744 -6.56 44.37 -0.22
CA ILE A 744 -6.58 44.59 -1.67
C ILE A 744 -5.69 43.56 -2.34
N ALA A 745 -6.26 42.78 -3.26
CA ALA A 745 -5.51 41.86 -4.11
C ALA A 745 -4.92 42.61 -5.32
N VAL A 746 -3.61 42.48 -5.53
CA VAL A 746 -2.91 43.08 -6.66
C VAL A 746 -2.12 42.00 -7.39
N GLY A 747 -2.39 41.86 -8.68
CA GLY A 747 -1.72 40.88 -9.53
C GLY A 747 -0.30 41.28 -9.88
N ASP A 748 0.46 40.35 -10.44
CA ASP A 748 1.85 40.57 -10.81
C ASP A 748 2.00 41.36 -12.11
N GLY A 749 0.95 41.52 -12.91
CA GLY A 749 1.00 42.21 -14.20
C GLY A 749 1.42 41.34 -15.39
N PHE A 750 1.31 40.01 -15.30
CA PHE A 750 1.67 39.04 -16.35
C PHE A 750 3.17 39.08 -16.68
N TYR A 751 4.02 39.26 -15.67
CA TYR A 751 5.45 39.08 -15.93
C TYR A 751 5.73 37.61 -16.15
N ILE A 752 6.45 37.31 -17.25
CA ILE A 752 6.91 35.96 -17.57
C ILE A 752 8.16 35.70 -16.72
N PRO A 753 8.15 34.71 -15.81
CA PRO A 753 9.34 34.39 -15.03
C PRO A 753 10.55 34.04 -15.93
N PRO A 754 11.79 34.26 -15.46
CA PRO A 754 12.17 34.65 -14.10
C PRO A 754 12.06 36.15 -13.81
N ALA A 755 11.42 36.94 -14.67
CA ALA A 755 11.05 38.32 -14.33
C ALA A 755 9.74 38.27 -13.52
N GLY A 756 9.74 38.75 -12.29
CA GLY A 756 8.52 38.84 -11.49
C GLY A 756 8.72 39.73 -10.28
N GLN A 757 7.75 40.62 -10.04
CA GLN A 757 7.81 41.62 -8.96
C GLN A 757 7.18 41.11 -7.66
N SER A 758 6.59 39.92 -7.65
CA SER A 758 5.86 39.38 -6.49
C SER A 758 6.74 39.18 -5.26
N GLN A 759 8.04 38.91 -5.44
CA GLN A 759 9.03 38.86 -4.35
C GLN A 759 9.69 40.22 -4.03
N ASP A 760 9.60 41.21 -4.93
CA ASP A 760 10.18 42.54 -4.74
C ASP A 760 9.31 43.38 -3.79
N LEU A 761 9.87 43.71 -2.62
CA LEU A 761 9.20 44.53 -1.60
C LEU A 761 9.18 46.03 -1.93
N THR A 762 9.87 46.46 -2.99
CA THR A 762 9.85 47.84 -3.49
C THR A 762 8.74 48.08 -4.52
N SER A 763 8.08 47.01 -4.99
CA SER A 763 6.91 47.04 -5.87
C SER A 763 5.62 46.65 -5.13
N LEU A 764 4.48 47.15 -5.62
CA LEU A 764 3.14 46.78 -5.16
C LEU A 764 2.55 45.60 -5.95
N ALA A 765 3.20 45.15 -7.02
CA ALA A 765 2.71 44.06 -7.87
C ALA A 765 2.86 42.68 -7.19
N GLY A 766 1.86 41.81 -7.38
CA GLY A 766 1.85 40.44 -6.85
C GLY A 766 1.78 40.39 -5.32
N LYS A 767 0.85 41.15 -4.73
CA LYS A 767 0.71 41.38 -3.29
C LYS A 767 -0.75 41.26 -2.83
N ILE A 768 -0.92 40.95 -1.55
CA ILE A 768 -2.09 41.40 -0.79
C ILE A 768 -1.67 42.64 -0.02
N LEU A 769 -2.30 43.77 -0.30
CA LEU A 769 -2.08 45.03 0.40
C LEU A 769 -3.12 45.19 1.52
N ARG A 770 -2.76 45.91 2.58
CA ARG A 770 -3.68 46.29 3.65
C ARG A 770 -3.45 47.73 4.09
N ILE A 771 -4.49 48.56 3.98
CA ILE A 771 -4.48 49.98 4.35
C ILE A 771 -5.70 50.33 5.20
N THR A 772 -5.65 51.41 5.99
CA THR A 772 -6.83 51.94 6.69
C THR A 772 -7.26 53.25 6.03
N PRO A 773 -8.37 53.28 5.26
CA PRO A 773 -8.87 54.52 4.67
C PRO A 773 -9.18 55.59 5.73
N LEU A 774 -8.95 56.86 5.40
CA LEU A 774 -9.16 58.00 6.27
C LEU A 774 -10.26 58.91 5.72
N ALA A 775 -11.03 59.55 6.60
CA ALA A 775 -12.03 60.53 6.20
C ALA A 775 -11.41 61.83 5.64
N THR A 776 -10.21 62.18 6.11
CA THR A 776 -9.44 63.34 5.65
C THR A 776 -7.98 62.95 5.44
N PRO A 777 -7.22 63.67 4.60
CA PRO A 777 -5.82 63.35 4.37
C PRO A 777 -5.00 63.32 5.66
N GLY A 778 -4.16 62.29 5.81
CA GLY A 778 -3.20 62.19 6.89
C GLY A 778 -2.04 63.19 6.76
N SER A 779 -1.07 63.13 7.68
CA SER A 779 0.09 64.04 7.68
C SER A 779 0.98 63.94 6.44
N ASN A 780 0.91 62.81 5.72
CA ASN A 780 1.60 62.58 4.44
C ASN A 780 0.76 62.99 3.21
N GLY A 781 -0.43 63.57 3.42
CA GLY A 781 -1.35 63.96 2.36
C GLY A 781 -2.15 62.83 1.73
N LEU A 782 -1.99 61.58 2.20
CA LEU A 782 -2.72 60.42 1.68
C LEU A 782 -4.06 60.24 2.41
N LEU A 783 -5.06 59.71 1.71
CA LEU A 783 -6.39 59.38 2.27
C LEU A 783 -6.44 58.00 2.93
N TYR A 784 -5.29 57.47 3.34
CA TYR A 784 -5.19 56.25 4.11
C TYR A 784 -4.00 56.32 5.07
N SER A 785 -4.00 55.42 6.05
CA SER A 785 -2.86 55.15 6.93
C SER A 785 -2.41 53.70 6.81
N ILE A 786 -1.17 53.42 7.20
CA ILE A 786 -0.63 52.07 7.26
C ILE A 786 -0.99 51.44 8.62
N PRO A 787 -1.69 50.29 8.65
CA PRO A 787 -1.90 49.54 9.88
C PRO A 787 -0.55 49.18 10.52
N SER A 788 -0.39 49.48 11.81
CA SER A 788 0.82 49.13 12.56
C SER A 788 1.10 47.63 12.63
N THR A 789 0.08 46.82 12.36
CA THR A 789 0.12 45.36 12.29
C THR A 789 0.57 44.81 10.93
N ASN A 790 0.84 45.66 9.92
CA ASN A 790 1.46 45.19 8.68
C ASN A 790 2.90 44.75 8.95
N PRO A 791 3.37 43.65 8.33
CA PRO A 791 4.70 43.09 8.61
C PRO A 791 5.86 44.06 8.32
N PHE A 792 5.64 45.03 7.41
CA PHE A 792 6.67 45.99 7.01
C PHE A 792 6.42 47.42 7.51
N ALA A 793 5.42 47.64 8.37
CA ALA A 793 5.06 48.98 8.85
C ALA A 793 6.24 49.71 9.53
N SER A 794 7.02 48.96 10.32
CA SER A 794 8.20 49.46 11.04
C SER A 794 9.49 49.44 10.24
N SER A 795 9.47 49.05 8.95
CA SER A 795 10.67 49.05 8.12
C SER A 795 11.29 50.46 8.07
N THR A 796 12.60 50.53 8.31
CA THR A 796 13.40 51.75 8.19
C THR A 796 13.90 51.98 6.77
N ASP A 797 13.80 50.98 5.89
CA ASP A 797 14.12 51.12 4.48
C ASP A 797 12.98 51.88 3.77
N PRO A 798 13.22 53.09 3.23
CA PRO A 798 12.19 53.87 2.56
C PRO A 798 11.74 53.28 1.21
N ALA A 799 12.48 52.34 0.64
CA ALA A 799 12.10 51.68 -0.61
C ALA A 799 11.03 50.60 -0.41
N VAL A 800 10.97 49.98 0.78
CA VAL A 800 9.99 48.94 1.11
C VAL A 800 8.58 49.55 1.20
N LYS A 801 7.66 48.96 0.44
CA LYS A 801 6.24 49.32 0.47
C LYS A 801 5.58 48.81 1.74
N LYS A 802 5.06 49.73 2.55
CA LYS A 802 4.50 49.45 3.87
C LYS A 802 3.03 49.01 3.81
N GLU A 803 2.43 49.19 2.64
CA GLU A 803 1.10 48.71 2.28
C GLU A 803 1.04 47.18 2.21
N ILE A 804 2.18 46.50 2.00
CA ILE A 804 2.25 45.05 1.85
C ILE A 804 1.83 44.36 3.15
N TYR A 805 0.81 43.50 3.04
CA TYR A 805 0.42 42.55 4.08
C TYR A 805 0.97 41.15 3.77
N SER A 806 0.69 40.60 2.59
CA SER A 806 1.32 39.37 2.09
C SER A 806 1.90 39.61 0.69
N TYR A 807 2.83 38.76 0.30
CA TYR A 807 3.51 38.86 -1.00
C TYR A 807 3.75 37.47 -1.60
N GLY A 808 4.25 37.45 -2.84
CA GLY A 808 4.46 36.19 -3.55
C GLY A 808 3.18 35.56 -4.10
N VAL A 809 2.23 36.38 -4.55
CA VAL A 809 1.05 35.92 -5.32
C VAL A 809 1.20 36.26 -6.81
N ARG A 810 0.52 35.49 -7.67
CA ARG A 810 0.47 35.69 -9.13
C ARG A 810 -0.71 36.58 -9.54
N ASN A 811 -1.91 36.00 -9.59
CA ASN A 811 -3.13 36.72 -9.94
C ASN A 811 -4.26 36.27 -9.01
N VAL A 812 -4.44 37.00 -7.91
CA VAL A 812 -5.50 36.68 -6.93
C VAL A 812 -6.81 37.20 -7.47
N PHE A 813 -7.69 36.30 -7.89
CA PHE A 813 -8.96 36.72 -8.46
C PHE A 813 -9.96 37.15 -7.39
N SER A 814 -10.04 36.39 -6.31
CA SER A 814 -10.98 36.63 -5.19
C SER A 814 -10.40 36.13 -3.87
N PHE A 815 -10.92 36.65 -2.77
CA PHE A 815 -10.60 36.20 -1.42
C PHE A 815 -11.73 36.61 -0.48
N ASP A 816 -11.84 35.97 0.67
CA ASP A 816 -12.76 36.44 1.72
C ASP A 816 -12.06 36.55 3.07
N ILE A 817 -12.60 37.42 3.93
CA ILE A 817 -12.24 37.61 5.33
C ILE A 817 -13.50 37.43 6.17
N ASP A 818 -13.51 36.44 7.05
CA ASP A 818 -14.64 36.25 7.96
C ASP A 818 -14.60 37.18 9.18
N SER A 819 -15.68 37.17 9.96
CA SER A 819 -15.79 38.00 11.17
C SER A 819 -14.78 37.68 12.27
N THR A 820 -14.11 36.53 12.21
CA THR A 820 -13.03 36.14 13.13
C THR A 820 -11.66 36.65 12.69
N GLY A 821 -11.56 37.15 11.44
CA GLY A 821 -10.32 37.57 10.80
C GLY A 821 -9.66 36.48 9.96
N LYS A 822 -10.30 35.32 9.80
CA LYS A 822 -9.80 34.24 8.94
C LYS A 822 -9.87 34.70 7.49
N MET A 823 -8.77 34.59 6.75
CA MET A 823 -8.68 35.07 5.38
C MET A 823 -8.15 33.99 4.44
N TYR A 824 -8.94 33.60 3.45
CA TYR A 824 -8.54 32.63 2.42
C TYR A 824 -8.48 33.32 1.05
N VAL A 825 -7.43 33.00 0.29
CA VAL A 825 -7.04 33.70 -0.93
C VAL A 825 -6.99 32.71 -2.10
N ASN A 826 -7.83 32.95 -3.12
CA ASN A 826 -7.85 32.17 -4.35
C ASN A 826 -6.74 32.71 -5.28
N GLN A 827 -5.71 31.91 -5.50
CA GLN A 827 -4.58 32.27 -6.36
C GLN A 827 -4.64 31.46 -7.65
N ILE A 828 -4.77 32.17 -8.77
CA ILE A 828 -4.69 31.59 -10.11
C ILE A 828 -3.23 31.22 -10.40
N GLY A 829 -3.04 29.96 -10.81
CA GLY A 829 -1.75 29.41 -11.22
C GLY A 829 -1.26 29.97 -12.54
N TYR A 830 -0.14 29.46 -13.04
CA TYR A 830 0.33 29.77 -14.38
C TYR A 830 0.01 28.65 -15.36
N HIS A 831 0.58 27.47 -15.18
CA HIS A 831 0.40 26.32 -16.06
C HIS A 831 0.00 25.05 -15.33
N THR A 832 0.21 24.99 -14.02
CA THR A 832 0.21 23.74 -13.29
C THR A 832 -0.76 23.75 -12.13
N TRP A 833 -0.91 24.84 -11.37
CA TRP A 833 -1.63 24.77 -10.09
C TRP A 833 -2.54 25.94 -9.78
N GLU A 834 -3.83 25.64 -9.65
CA GLU A 834 -4.75 26.48 -8.90
C GLU A 834 -4.57 26.24 -7.40
N SER A 835 -4.56 27.30 -6.59
CA SER A 835 -4.17 27.20 -5.18
C SER A 835 -4.97 28.12 -4.26
N LEU A 836 -5.27 27.61 -3.07
CA LEU A 836 -5.88 28.36 -1.97
C LEU A 836 -4.87 28.55 -0.84
N TYR A 837 -4.68 29.79 -0.39
CA TYR A 837 -3.78 30.13 0.70
C TYR A 837 -4.51 30.65 1.95
N ASP A 838 -3.99 30.29 3.13
CA ASP A 838 -4.40 30.90 4.40
C ASP A 838 -3.60 32.17 4.70
N ALA A 839 -4.26 33.31 4.50
CA ALA A 839 -3.76 34.65 4.74
C ALA A 839 -4.23 35.26 6.08
N THR A 840 -4.78 34.46 6.98
CA THR A 840 -5.16 34.92 8.34
C THR A 840 -3.98 35.57 9.06
N THR A 841 -2.76 35.09 8.77
CA THR A 841 -1.50 35.77 9.13
C THR A 841 -0.69 36.07 7.87
N PRO A 842 0.09 37.17 7.85
CA PRO A 842 0.83 37.57 6.65
C PRO A 842 1.89 36.52 6.26
N GLY A 843 2.12 36.37 4.96
CA GLY A 843 2.96 35.30 4.41
C GLY A 843 3.62 35.67 3.08
N ASN A 844 4.62 34.88 2.72
CA ASN A 844 5.16 34.79 1.38
C ASN A 844 4.59 33.52 0.71
N TYR A 845 3.81 33.65 -0.35
CA TYR A 845 3.19 32.49 -1.03
C TYR A 845 4.02 31.96 -2.20
N GLY A 846 5.27 32.42 -2.32
CA GLY A 846 6.27 31.74 -3.14
C GLY A 846 6.32 32.14 -4.62
N TRP A 847 5.27 32.74 -5.19
CA TRP A 847 5.32 33.19 -6.59
C TRP A 847 6.33 34.34 -6.77
N TYR A 848 7.11 34.43 -7.84
CA TYR A 848 7.18 33.53 -9.00
C TYR A 848 8.07 32.27 -8.87
N PRO A 849 9.00 32.13 -7.90
CA PRO A 849 9.81 30.92 -7.82
C PRO A 849 9.02 29.62 -7.67
N TYR A 850 7.83 29.70 -7.06
CA TYR A 850 6.94 28.57 -6.79
C TYR A 850 5.55 28.78 -7.36
N GLU A 851 4.98 27.69 -7.86
CA GLU A 851 3.61 27.59 -8.31
C GLU A 851 2.95 26.40 -7.60
N GLY A 852 1.98 26.63 -6.72
CA GLY A 852 1.34 25.55 -5.95
C GLY A 852 2.21 25.01 -4.80
N PRO A 853 1.99 23.74 -4.38
CA PRO A 853 2.66 23.18 -3.20
C PRO A 853 4.14 22.91 -3.46
N THR A 854 5.03 23.25 -2.53
CA THR A 854 6.46 22.91 -2.64
C THR A 854 6.85 21.81 -1.67
N ILE A 855 7.95 21.12 -1.96
CA ILE A 855 8.54 20.19 -0.99
C ILE A 855 9.71 20.89 -0.31
N GLY A 856 9.45 21.47 0.87
CA GLY A 856 10.49 21.89 1.80
C GLY A 856 11.12 23.27 1.55
N ASN A 857 10.45 24.18 0.84
CA ASN A 857 10.95 25.54 0.55
C ASN A 857 12.40 25.56 -0.03
N PRO A 858 12.66 24.90 -1.17
CA PRO A 858 14.01 24.68 -1.70
C PRO A 858 14.84 25.95 -2.02
N GLN A 859 14.21 27.13 -2.10
CA GLN A 859 14.81 28.44 -2.38
C GLN A 859 15.01 29.24 -1.08
N ASN A 860 14.67 28.66 0.07
CA ASN A 860 14.77 29.28 1.39
C ASN A 860 14.06 30.65 1.46
N LEU A 861 12.89 30.76 0.85
CA LEU A 861 12.10 31.99 0.88
C LEU A 861 11.70 32.30 2.32
N ALA A 862 11.97 33.53 2.76
CA ALA A 862 11.61 33.98 4.09
C ALA A 862 10.08 34.04 4.25
N ASN A 863 9.59 33.59 5.41
CA ASN A 863 8.17 33.55 5.77
C ASN A 863 7.28 32.83 4.75
N TYR A 864 7.84 31.82 4.07
CA TYR A 864 7.12 31.03 3.08
C TYR A 864 5.99 30.21 3.71
N LYS A 865 4.86 30.13 3.00
CA LYS A 865 3.70 29.34 3.37
C LYS A 865 3.21 28.51 2.19
N GLU A 866 2.99 27.24 2.46
CA GLU A 866 2.34 26.30 1.54
C GLU A 866 0.86 26.65 1.33
N PRO A 867 0.27 26.30 0.18
CA PRO A 867 -1.17 26.33 0.00
C PRO A 867 -1.85 25.34 0.94
N ILE A 868 -3.08 25.65 1.36
CA ILE A 868 -3.91 24.76 2.17
C ILE A 868 -4.77 23.83 1.30
N TYR A 869 -4.96 24.18 0.03
CA TYR A 869 -5.64 23.34 -0.96
C TYR A 869 -5.15 23.73 -2.35
N TRP A 870 -5.07 22.76 -3.26
CA TRP A 870 -4.62 22.97 -4.63
C TRP A 870 -5.15 21.85 -5.53
N TYR A 871 -5.26 22.16 -6.81
CA TYR A 871 -5.57 21.19 -7.86
C TYR A 871 -4.87 21.62 -9.15
N PRO A 872 -4.56 20.67 -10.04
CA PRO A 872 -3.78 20.98 -11.22
C PRO A 872 -4.62 21.66 -12.31
N HIS A 873 -3.96 22.52 -13.11
CA HIS A 873 -4.48 22.95 -14.40
C HIS A 873 -4.54 21.73 -15.32
N ALA A 874 -5.54 21.71 -16.18
CA ALA A 874 -5.96 20.56 -16.94
C ALA A 874 -6.20 19.38 -16.00
N GLY A 875 -7.03 19.55 -14.97
CA GLY A 875 -7.60 18.42 -14.23
C GLY A 875 -8.94 17.98 -14.82
N ILE A 876 -9.56 18.85 -15.64
CA ILE A 876 -11.01 18.80 -15.92
C ILE A 876 -11.40 19.37 -17.31
N GLU A 877 -10.63 20.24 -17.97
CA GLU A 877 -10.91 20.72 -19.35
C GLU A 877 -9.60 20.79 -20.15
N PRO A 878 -9.41 20.09 -21.29
CA PRO A 878 -8.10 20.00 -21.92
C PRO A 878 -7.86 21.07 -22.99
N ASN A 879 -8.78 22.03 -23.22
CA ASN A 879 -8.73 22.79 -24.49
C ASN A 879 -8.77 24.31 -24.44
N ASN A 880 -8.65 25.01 -23.30
CA ASN A 880 -8.62 26.50 -23.37
C ASN A 880 -7.76 27.26 -22.34
N ASP A 881 -6.93 26.65 -21.47
CA ASP A 881 -6.18 27.41 -20.44
C ASP A 881 -7.10 28.31 -19.56
N ILE A 882 -8.31 27.84 -19.25
CA ILE A 882 -9.35 28.63 -18.55
C ILE A 882 -9.66 28.16 -17.13
N GLU A 883 -8.98 27.14 -16.59
CA GLU A 883 -9.14 26.83 -15.16
C GLU A 883 -8.61 27.98 -14.32
N ALA A 884 -9.43 28.45 -13.40
CA ALA A 884 -9.12 29.59 -12.56
C ALA A 884 -10.03 29.58 -11.33
N MET A 885 -9.42 29.44 -10.16
CA MET A 885 -10.09 29.51 -8.86
C MET A 885 -10.64 30.94 -8.66
N THR A 886 -11.95 31.06 -8.80
CA THR A 886 -12.70 32.33 -8.92
C THR A 886 -13.90 32.31 -7.99
N GLY A 887 -14.40 33.47 -7.58
CA GLY A 887 -15.44 33.56 -6.55
C GLY A 887 -14.97 33.04 -5.18
N GLY A 888 -15.10 33.83 -4.12
CA GLY A 888 -14.63 33.42 -2.79
C GLY A 888 -15.53 33.95 -1.70
N ALA A 889 -16.11 33.07 -0.88
CA ALA A 889 -16.91 33.50 0.27
C ALA A 889 -16.88 32.51 1.44
N PHE A 890 -16.62 33.02 2.65
CA PHE A 890 -16.87 32.27 3.88
C PHE A 890 -18.37 32.21 4.18
N TYR A 891 -18.86 31.00 4.44
CA TYR A 891 -20.24 30.78 4.84
C TYR A 891 -20.38 30.82 6.36
N HIS A 892 -20.89 31.94 6.87
CA HIS A 892 -21.36 32.08 8.24
C HIS A 892 -22.81 32.53 8.23
N SER A 893 -23.70 31.68 8.74
CA SER A 893 -25.14 31.99 8.78
C SER A 893 -25.73 31.65 10.14
N THR A 894 -26.56 32.54 10.68
CA THR A 894 -27.40 32.24 11.84
C THR A 894 -28.64 31.41 11.48
N GLY A 895 -28.89 31.17 10.19
CA GLY A 895 -30.03 30.41 9.67
C GLY A 895 -29.71 28.94 9.37
N THR A 896 -30.72 28.21 8.90
CA THR A 896 -30.65 26.77 8.54
C THR A 896 -30.74 26.55 7.03
N GLU A 897 -30.34 27.54 6.23
CA GLU A 897 -30.46 27.49 4.76
C GLU A 897 -29.61 26.35 4.19
N TYR A 898 -28.37 26.19 4.68
CA TYR A 898 -27.48 25.09 4.31
C TYR A 898 -27.23 24.12 5.48
N PRO A 899 -26.75 22.89 5.20
CA PRO A 899 -26.37 21.94 6.24
C PRO A 899 -25.40 22.54 7.27
N SER A 900 -25.59 22.21 8.55
CA SER A 900 -24.79 22.77 9.65
C SER A 900 -23.29 22.46 9.54
N GLN A 901 -22.93 21.40 8.83
CA GLN A 901 -21.54 21.00 8.56
C GLN A 901 -20.77 22.02 7.70
N LEU A 902 -21.48 22.87 6.96
CA LEU A 902 -20.88 23.90 6.11
C LEU A 902 -20.68 25.24 6.84
N GLN A 903 -21.08 25.36 8.11
CA GLN A 903 -20.85 26.59 8.89
C GLN A 903 -19.34 26.81 9.10
N GLY A 904 -18.84 27.95 8.64
CA GLY A 904 -17.42 28.28 8.59
C GLY A 904 -16.67 27.72 7.37
N ALA A 905 -17.36 27.07 6.43
CA ALA A 905 -16.75 26.59 5.20
C ALA A 905 -16.42 27.79 4.27
N TYR A 906 -15.39 27.63 3.46
CA TYR A 906 -15.04 28.61 2.44
C TYR A 906 -15.42 28.09 1.05
N PHE A 907 -16.29 28.81 0.37
CA PHE A 907 -16.77 28.45 -0.95
C PHE A 907 -15.93 29.14 -2.01
N PHE A 908 -15.61 28.40 -3.07
CA PHE A 908 -15.02 28.94 -4.28
C PHE A 908 -15.62 28.28 -5.52
N GLY A 909 -15.51 28.97 -6.65
CA GLY A 909 -15.82 28.45 -7.98
C GLY A 909 -14.55 28.23 -8.80
N ASP A 910 -14.68 27.58 -9.95
CA ASP A 910 -13.63 27.59 -10.96
C ASP A 910 -14.20 27.88 -12.34
N TYR A 911 -13.65 28.93 -12.95
CA TYR A 911 -14.15 29.53 -14.18
C TYR A 911 -14.24 28.54 -15.34
N GLY A 912 -13.19 27.74 -15.55
CA GLY A 912 -13.10 26.77 -16.63
C GLY A 912 -13.90 25.51 -16.35
N ILE A 913 -13.92 25.07 -15.09
CA ILE A 913 -14.56 23.82 -14.68
C ILE A 913 -16.10 23.96 -14.59
N GLY A 914 -16.61 25.14 -14.21
CA GLY A 914 -18.06 25.33 -14.06
C GLY A 914 -18.63 24.68 -12.79
N TYR A 915 -17.93 24.78 -11.65
CA TYR A 915 -18.39 24.25 -10.36
C TYR A 915 -18.41 25.26 -9.21
N ILE A 916 -18.96 24.85 -8.08
CA ILE A 916 -18.81 25.47 -6.76
C ILE A 916 -18.36 24.37 -5.79
N VAL A 917 -17.30 24.65 -5.04
CA VAL A 917 -16.68 23.75 -4.06
C VAL A 917 -16.64 24.45 -2.71
N ALA A 918 -16.86 23.71 -1.63
CA ALA A 918 -16.68 24.18 -0.27
C ALA A 918 -15.44 23.51 0.35
N VAL A 919 -14.46 24.32 0.78
CA VAL A 919 -13.43 23.89 1.71
C VAL A 919 -14.05 23.79 3.09
N LEU A 920 -14.05 22.59 3.65
CA LEU A 920 -14.70 22.32 4.92
C LEU A 920 -13.95 22.99 6.07
N PRO A 921 -14.65 23.38 7.16
CA PRO A 921 -14.01 24.03 8.30
C PRO A 921 -12.94 23.13 8.90
N THR A 922 -11.69 23.62 8.96
CA THR A 922 -10.52 22.87 9.42
C THR A 922 -10.59 22.45 10.89
N ASP A 923 -11.35 23.18 11.70
CA ASP A 923 -11.49 22.90 13.13
C ASP A 923 -12.35 21.65 13.39
N THR A 924 -13.31 21.38 12.50
CA THR A 924 -14.17 20.18 12.56
C THR A 924 -13.71 19.08 11.60
N ASN A 925 -13.00 19.45 10.52
CA ASN A 925 -12.48 18.55 9.50
C ASN A 925 -10.97 18.80 9.37
N PRO A 926 -10.13 18.19 10.23
CA PRO A 926 -8.69 18.40 10.21
C PRO A 926 -8.09 18.15 8.81
N MET A 927 -7.07 18.94 8.46
CA MET A 927 -6.33 18.74 7.21
C MET A 927 -5.69 17.35 7.19
N GLN A 928 -5.64 16.75 6.02
CA GLN A 928 -5.00 15.45 5.79
C GLN A 928 -3.63 15.66 5.16
N THR A 929 -2.66 14.84 5.52
CA THR A 929 -1.36 14.87 4.85
C THR A 929 -1.54 14.34 3.43
N ASP A 930 -1.23 15.18 2.44
CA ASP A 930 -1.21 14.75 1.05
C ASP A 930 -0.10 13.68 0.87
N PRO A 931 -0.43 12.50 0.34
CA PRO A 931 0.50 11.36 0.32
C PRO A 931 1.69 11.55 -0.63
N VAL A 932 1.59 12.47 -1.59
CA VAL A 932 2.66 12.72 -2.58
C VAL A 932 3.61 13.80 -2.08
N THR A 933 3.07 14.95 -1.69
CA THR A 933 3.83 16.13 -1.28
C THR A 933 4.25 16.09 0.19
N GLY A 934 3.46 15.45 1.05
CA GLY A 934 3.59 15.51 2.51
C GLY A 934 3.04 16.81 3.13
N VAL A 935 2.44 17.69 2.34
CA VAL A 935 1.87 18.97 2.79
C VAL A 935 0.45 18.75 3.34
N PRO A 936 0.06 19.39 4.46
CA PRO A 936 -1.32 19.36 4.93
C PRO A 936 -2.29 19.97 3.92
N LYS A 937 -3.29 19.20 3.48
CA LYS A 937 -4.30 19.57 2.49
C LYS A 937 -5.70 19.55 3.12
N ALA A 938 -6.47 20.60 2.90
CA ALA A 938 -7.82 20.74 3.41
C ALA A 938 -8.80 19.81 2.69
N GLN A 939 -9.82 19.37 3.42
CA GLN A 939 -10.89 18.55 2.87
C GLN A 939 -11.92 19.43 2.16
N VAL A 940 -12.37 18.99 0.99
CA VAL A 940 -13.34 19.72 0.17
C VAL A 940 -14.60 18.90 -0.09
N GLN A 941 -15.70 19.60 -0.31
CA GLN A 941 -16.96 19.04 -0.77
C GLN A 941 -17.40 19.78 -2.04
N THR A 942 -17.60 19.06 -3.14
CA THR A 942 -18.23 19.62 -4.34
C THR A 942 -19.70 19.90 -4.06
N ILE A 943 -20.15 21.13 -4.35
CA ILE A 943 -21.49 21.61 -4.01
C ILE A 943 -22.41 21.60 -5.24
N VAL A 944 -21.96 22.20 -6.35
CA VAL A 944 -22.67 22.23 -7.64
C VAL A 944 -21.64 22.08 -8.77
N THR A 945 -22.02 21.43 -9.87
CA THR A 945 -21.21 21.30 -11.10
C THR A 945 -22.09 21.54 -12.32
N GLY A 946 -21.48 21.73 -13.49
CA GLY A 946 -22.21 21.91 -14.75
C GLY A 946 -22.76 23.31 -14.97
N LEU A 947 -22.21 24.30 -14.27
CA LEU A 947 -22.49 25.71 -14.55
C LEU A 947 -21.85 26.07 -15.88
N SER A 948 -22.58 26.77 -16.76
CA SER A 948 -22.05 27.18 -18.07
C SER A 948 -20.83 28.09 -17.96
N PHE A 949 -20.76 28.90 -16.90
CA PHE A 949 -19.57 29.60 -16.41
C PHE A 949 -19.68 29.70 -14.90
N ALA A 950 -18.56 29.54 -14.19
CA ALA A 950 -18.56 29.57 -12.73
C ALA A 950 -18.62 31.00 -12.16
N PRO A 951 -18.87 31.11 -10.84
CA PRO A 951 -18.85 32.36 -10.10
C PRO A 951 -17.53 33.13 -10.24
N ILE A 952 -17.60 34.38 -10.67
CA ILE A 952 -16.45 35.30 -10.73
C ILE A 952 -16.24 35.98 -9.37
N ASP A 953 -17.34 36.31 -8.71
CA ASP A 953 -17.38 36.85 -7.35
C ASP A 953 -18.57 36.26 -6.57
N MET A 954 -18.42 36.16 -5.25
CA MET A 954 -19.40 35.55 -4.35
C MET A 954 -19.64 36.43 -3.12
N SER A 955 -20.87 36.45 -2.64
CA SER A 955 -21.21 37.15 -1.41
C SER A 955 -22.29 36.41 -0.64
N VAL A 956 -22.19 36.43 0.69
CA VAL A 956 -23.21 35.83 1.57
C VAL A 956 -24.19 36.92 2.00
N TRP A 957 -25.48 36.66 1.77
CA TRP A 957 -26.56 37.50 2.29
C TRP A 957 -27.72 36.62 2.77
N ASN A 958 -28.33 37.00 3.89
CA ASN A 958 -29.46 36.27 4.50
C ASN A 958 -29.26 34.73 4.57
N GLY A 959 -28.04 34.31 4.88
CA GLY A 959 -27.71 32.89 5.03
C GLY A 959 -27.62 32.09 3.74
N LYS A 960 -27.60 32.73 2.57
CA LYS A 960 -27.39 32.11 1.26
C LYS A 960 -26.18 32.71 0.55
N ILE A 961 -25.62 31.95 -0.37
CA ILE A 961 -24.55 32.41 -1.26
C ILE A 961 -25.19 32.96 -2.53
N TYR A 962 -24.80 34.18 -2.87
CA TYR A 962 -25.12 34.82 -4.14
C TYR A 962 -23.83 34.98 -4.92
N TYR A 963 -23.92 34.89 -6.23
CA TYR A 963 -22.75 35.02 -7.08
C TYR A 963 -23.07 35.65 -8.41
N VAL A 964 -22.05 36.25 -9.02
CA VAL A 964 -22.13 36.85 -10.34
C VAL A 964 -21.31 36.02 -11.32
N THR A 965 -21.83 35.85 -12.53
CA THR A 965 -21.21 35.10 -13.62
C THR A 965 -20.82 36.05 -14.77
N LEU A 966 -19.98 35.62 -15.70
CA LEU A 966 -19.73 36.39 -16.94
C LEU A 966 -20.90 36.31 -17.94
N THR A 967 -21.89 35.43 -17.72
CA THR A 967 -23.08 35.29 -18.59
C THR A 967 -24.12 36.38 -18.34
N GLY A 968 -23.79 37.39 -17.54
CA GLY A 968 -24.67 38.53 -17.30
C GLY A 968 -25.84 38.17 -16.40
N SER A 969 -25.60 37.29 -15.44
CA SER A 969 -26.56 36.93 -14.38
C SER A 969 -25.97 37.17 -13.00
N VAL A 970 -26.88 37.37 -12.05
CA VAL A 970 -26.61 37.17 -10.63
C VAL A 970 -27.52 36.05 -10.18
N ASP A 971 -26.95 35.11 -9.45
CA ASP A 971 -27.52 33.84 -9.09
C ASP A 971 -27.55 33.70 -7.57
N VAL A 972 -28.45 32.86 -7.07
CA VAL A 972 -28.47 32.40 -5.69
C VAL A 972 -28.33 30.89 -5.65
N LEU A 973 -27.46 30.40 -4.76
CA LEU A 973 -27.34 29.00 -4.45
C LEU A 973 -28.42 28.62 -3.42
N ASN A 974 -29.28 27.68 -3.80
CA ASN A 974 -30.35 27.15 -2.95
C ASN A 974 -30.01 25.73 -2.48
N TYR A 975 -30.58 25.34 -1.34
CA TYR A 975 -30.56 23.97 -0.82
C TYR A 975 -31.99 23.56 -0.45
N SER A 976 -32.65 22.83 -1.35
CA SER A 976 -34.10 22.59 -1.29
C SER A 976 -34.51 21.19 -1.66
#